data_AF-A0A9P0NH82-F1
#
_entry.id   AF-A0A9P0NH82-F1
#
_cell.length_a   1.000
_cell.length_b   1.000
_cell.length_c   1.000
_cell.angle_alpha   90.00
_cell.angle_beta   90.00
_cell.angle_gamma   90.00
#
_symmetry.space_group_name_H-M   'P 1'
#
loop_
_entity.id
_entity.type
_entity.pdbx_description
1 polymer ?
#
loop_
_entity_poly.entity_id
_entity_poly.type
_entity_poly.pdbx_seq_one_letter_code
_entity_poly.pdbx_strand_id
1 'polypeptide(L)'
;MLPERQCCAQLCPVQTTTMPPKTECLQDRKWWCFLLSSVFTFLAGLLIVLLWRFFAFLFTRKQPAELAAPGCPNSEPKKEPKRQGKQEFEGTFMTEAKDWAGELISGQTTTGRILVVLVFILSIASLIIYFIDASNEEVERCQKWSHNVTQQVDLAFNIFFMVYYFIRFIAASDKLWFMLEMYSFVDYFTIPPSFLSIYLGRTWIGLRFLRALRLMTVPDILQYLNILKTSSSIRLAQLVSIFISVWLTAAGIIHLLENSGDPFEFQNQQRLSYWTCVYFLIVTMSTVGYGDVFCQTILGRTFLVFFLLVGLAIFASCIPEIIDLIGTRPKYGGTLKNERGRRHIVVCGHITYESVSHFLKDFLHEDREDVDVEVVFLHRKPPDLELEGLFKRHFTTVEFFQGSIMNPIDLQRVKVHEADACLVLANKYCQDPDAEDAANIMRVISIKNYSDDIRVIIQLMQYHNKAYLLNIPSWDWKQGDDVICLAELKLGFIAQSCLAPGFSTMMANLFAMRSFKTNTRCVVAPDAIQTWQNDYLRGTGMEMYTETLSPTFIGMPFAHATELCFTKLKLLLLAIEIKGEDGRDSKISINPRGSKIQASTQGFFIAQSADEVKRAWYYCKACHEEIRDETLIKKCKCKNCDVGKEKEITLLGNKNTPTAMPNSIMSAAKQVNKVKPINRPADKGSPNQNYNRAQQEEGSYAGYQLAYEVKKLLPTTRGGSAGTNINSNGIQIGIADDQAKDFDFEKTEMKYDSTGMFHWSSAKSLEECILDRNQAAMTVLNGHVVVCLFADPDSPLIGLRNLVMPLRASNFHYHELKHVVIVGAVDYIRREWKMLQNLPKISVLNGSPLSRADLRAVNVNLCDMCVILSAKVPSNDDPTLADKEAILASLNIKAMTFDDTIGVLTQDETAVTKQFDPDGLNCAGGPIVLQRRGSVYGANVPMITELVNDSNVQFLDQDDDDDPDTELYLTQPFACGTAFAVSVLDSLMSTTYFNQNALTLIRSLITGGATPELELILAEGAGLRGGYSTDESLANRDRCRVGQISLYDGPLAQFGEAGKYGDLFVSALKSYGMLCIGLYRFRDRSSSCDASSKRYVITNPPDDFSLMPTDQVFVLMQFDPGLEYKPTSRNGGRAKDDNS
;
A
#
# COMPACT_ATOMS: atom_id res chain seq x y z
N MET A 1 90.14 -11.46 -9.17
CA MET A 1 90.73 -10.24 -8.59
C MET A 1 90.31 -10.17 -7.14
N LEU A 2 91.29 -10.46 -6.26
CA LEU A 2 91.49 -10.03 -4.85
C LEU A 2 90.32 -10.12 -3.81
N PRO A 3 90.68 -10.29 -2.52
CA PRO A 3 90.09 -11.30 -1.62
C PRO A 3 89.72 -10.74 -0.22
N GLU A 4 89.26 -11.56 0.73
CA GLU A 4 89.43 -11.31 2.19
C GLU A 4 89.11 -12.60 2.99
N ARG A 5 90.14 -13.28 3.55
CA ARG A 5 90.57 -13.32 4.98
C ARG A 5 89.63 -14.12 5.90
N GLN A 6 89.96 -15.35 6.32
CA GLN A 6 90.83 -15.73 7.47
C GLN A 6 90.60 -14.94 8.77
N CYS A 7 90.05 -15.57 9.82
CA CYS A 7 90.83 -16.08 10.99
C CYS A 7 89.97 -16.37 12.23
N CYS A 8 90.35 -17.47 12.89
CA CYS A 8 89.94 -18.02 14.18
C CYS A 8 89.92 -17.05 15.38
N ALA A 9 89.05 -17.35 16.36
CA ALA A 9 89.31 -17.07 17.77
C ALA A 9 88.80 -18.20 18.69
N GLN A 10 89.77 -18.89 19.28
CA GLN A 10 89.82 -19.51 20.62
C GLN A 10 88.90 -20.67 21.04
N LEU A 11 89.57 -21.84 21.18
CA LEU A 11 89.23 -22.92 22.10
C LEU A 11 89.51 -22.52 23.57
N CYS A 12 88.60 -22.89 24.48
CA CYS A 12 88.87 -23.60 25.74
C CYS A 12 87.54 -24.20 26.29
N PRO A 13 87.60 -25.26 27.11
CA PRO A 13 86.78 -26.46 26.94
C PRO A 13 85.49 -26.43 27.73
N VAL A 14 84.37 -26.84 27.11
CA VAL A 14 83.18 -27.26 27.88
C VAL A 14 83.16 -28.78 27.86
N GLN A 15 83.22 -29.32 29.07
CA GLN A 15 83.21 -30.72 29.42
C GLN A 15 82.26 -31.54 28.55
N THR A 16 82.78 -32.63 28.00
CA THR A 16 82.02 -33.79 27.59
C THR A 16 81.24 -34.35 28.78
N THR A 17 80.07 -33.78 29.06
CA THR A 17 78.99 -34.53 29.69
C THR A 17 78.28 -35.28 28.58
N THR A 18 78.66 -36.53 28.45
CA THR A 18 77.99 -37.60 27.71
C THR A 18 76.47 -37.45 27.79
N MET A 19 75.86 -36.95 26.70
CA MET A 19 74.42 -37.10 26.50
C MET A 19 74.14 -38.58 26.19
N PRO A 20 73.22 -39.25 26.89
CA PRO A 20 72.93 -40.66 26.68
C PRO A 20 72.29 -40.92 25.30
N PRO A 21 72.46 -42.13 24.74
CA PRO A 21 72.12 -42.46 23.36
C PRO A 21 70.60 -42.43 23.14
N LYS A 22 70.14 -41.60 22.19
CA LYS A 22 68.74 -41.60 21.69
C LYS A 22 68.60 -42.41 20.38
N THR A 23 69.33 -43.51 20.23
CA THR A 23 69.36 -44.28 18.95
C THR A 23 69.41 -45.81 19.10
N GLU A 24 68.93 -46.38 20.21
CA GLU A 24 68.67 -47.84 20.30
C GLU A 24 67.16 -48.18 20.34
N CYS A 25 66.31 -47.23 20.68
CA CYS A 25 64.88 -47.50 20.93
C CYS A 25 64.01 -47.58 19.66
N LEU A 26 64.50 -47.08 18.51
CA LEU A 26 63.76 -47.02 17.23
C LEU A 26 64.15 -48.10 16.21
N GLN A 27 65.07 -49.02 16.55
CA GLN A 27 65.48 -50.11 15.64
C GLN A 27 64.34 -51.12 15.38
N ASP A 28 63.49 -51.36 16.39
CA ASP A 28 62.24 -52.11 16.24
C ASP A 28 61.03 -51.19 16.50
N ARG A 29 60.29 -50.87 15.42
CA ARG A 29 59.02 -50.12 15.51
C ARG A 29 57.93 -51.00 16.14
N LYS A 30 57.32 -50.55 17.24
CA LYS A 30 56.30 -51.30 18.01
C LYS A 30 54.87 -50.79 17.80
N TRP A 31 54.60 -50.16 16.66
CA TRP A 31 53.28 -49.65 16.28
C TRP A 31 52.14 -50.69 16.41
N TRP A 32 52.41 -51.96 16.08
CA TRP A 32 51.45 -53.06 16.22
C TRP A 32 50.93 -53.23 17.66
N CYS A 33 51.76 -52.99 18.68
CA CYS A 33 51.34 -53.10 20.08
C CYS A 33 50.25 -52.07 20.44
N PHE A 34 50.32 -50.86 19.87
CA PHE A 34 49.33 -49.80 20.10
C PHE A 34 48.01 -50.04 19.36
N LEU A 35 48.04 -50.62 18.16
CA LEU A 35 46.82 -51.03 17.46
C LEU A 35 46.16 -52.23 18.14
N LEU A 36 46.97 -53.22 18.53
CA LEU A 36 46.48 -54.43 19.19
C LEU A 36 45.81 -54.10 20.52
N SER A 37 46.30 -53.12 21.28
CA SER A 37 45.64 -52.69 22.52
C SER A 37 44.24 -52.11 22.27
N SER A 38 44.08 -51.30 21.22
CA SER A 38 42.78 -50.73 20.84
C SER A 38 41.80 -51.83 20.40
N VAL A 39 42.24 -52.73 19.51
CA VAL A 39 41.42 -53.86 19.01
C VAL A 39 41.05 -54.82 20.14
N PHE A 40 41.99 -55.13 21.04
CA PHE A 40 41.74 -55.99 22.19
C PHE A 40 40.70 -55.36 23.14
N THR A 41 40.80 -54.06 23.43
CA THR A 41 39.80 -53.40 24.29
C THR A 41 38.39 -53.42 23.69
N PHE A 42 38.28 -53.25 22.36
CA PHE A 42 37.00 -53.36 21.66
C PHE A 42 36.42 -54.78 21.72
N LEU A 43 37.21 -55.80 21.36
CA LEU A 43 36.76 -57.20 21.35
C LEU A 43 36.40 -57.69 22.76
N ALA A 44 37.18 -57.33 23.77
CA ALA A 44 36.90 -57.65 25.17
C ALA A 44 35.59 -57.01 25.64
N GLY A 45 35.36 -55.73 25.33
CA GLY A 45 34.11 -55.05 25.66
C GLY A 45 32.90 -55.69 24.98
N LEU A 46 33.02 -56.06 23.70
CA LEU A 46 31.95 -56.66 22.92
C LEU A 46 31.58 -58.05 23.46
N LEU A 47 32.59 -58.83 23.83
CA LEU A 47 32.41 -60.15 24.46
C LEU A 47 31.68 -60.03 25.81
N ILE A 48 32.03 -59.05 26.64
CA ILE A 48 31.34 -58.79 27.92
C ILE A 48 29.85 -58.48 27.70
N VAL A 49 29.51 -57.63 26.73
CA VAL A 49 28.12 -57.27 26.43
C VAL A 49 27.34 -58.46 25.84
N LEU A 50 27.96 -59.26 24.98
CA LEU A 50 27.33 -60.46 24.42
C LEU A 50 27.08 -61.53 25.49
N LEU A 51 28.03 -61.75 26.40
CA LEU A 51 27.84 -62.64 27.54
C LEU A 51 26.70 -62.14 28.44
N TRP A 52 26.65 -60.84 28.75
CA TRP A 52 25.57 -60.24 29.54
C TRP A 52 24.19 -60.43 28.87
N ARG A 53 24.08 -60.21 27.55
CA ARG A 53 22.85 -60.45 26.80
C ARG A 53 22.46 -61.93 26.77
N PHE A 54 23.43 -62.82 26.62
CA PHE A 54 23.20 -64.26 26.66
C PHE A 54 22.66 -64.72 28.02
N PHE A 55 23.23 -64.21 29.12
CA PHE A 55 22.71 -64.49 30.48
C PHE A 55 21.31 -63.90 30.68
N ALA A 56 21.05 -62.65 30.28
CA ALA A 56 19.72 -62.05 30.39
C ALA A 56 18.64 -62.83 29.61
N PHE A 57 18.98 -63.29 28.38
CA PHE A 57 18.09 -64.10 27.55
C PHE A 57 17.73 -65.46 28.18
N LEU A 58 18.68 -66.09 28.89
CA LEU A 58 18.44 -67.34 29.62
C LEU A 58 17.47 -67.17 30.81
N PHE A 59 17.44 -66.00 31.45
CA PHE A 59 16.59 -65.74 32.63
C PHE A 59 15.14 -65.31 32.29
N THR A 60 14.89 -64.68 31.13
CA THR A 60 13.54 -64.26 30.70
C THR A 60 12.68 -65.37 30.09
N ARG A 61 13.20 -66.59 29.93
CA ARG A 61 12.50 -67.70 29.24
C ARG A 61 11.53 -68.52 30.14
N LYS A 62 11.23 -68.07 31.37
CA LYS A 62 10.32 -68.76 32.30
C LYS A 62 9.04 -67.98 32.62
N GLN A 63 8.03 -68.07 31.74
CA GLN A 63 6.60 -68.21 32.10
C GLN A 63 5.71 -68.39 30.83
N PRO A 64 4.93 -69.48 30.69
CA PRO A 64 4.04 -69.72 29.54
C PRO A 64 2.53 -69.60 29.84
N ALA A 65 1.78 -69.17 28.82
CA ALA A 65 0.45 -69.60 28.34
C ALA A 65 -0.88 -69.33 29.11
N GLU A 66 -1.96 -69.33 28.30
CA GLU A 66 -3.44 -69.30 28.58
C GLU A 66 -4.09 -67.90 28.72
N LEU A 67 -5.24 -67.53 28.10
CA LEU A 67 -6.29 -68.25 27.36
C LEU A 67 -7.18 -67.24 26.56
N ALA A 68 -7.80 -67.73 25.48
CA ALA A 68 -9.10 -67.37 24.89
C ALA A 68 -9.26 -66.23 23.85
N ALA A 69 -9.67 -66.68 22.65
CA ALA A 69 -10.09 -66.03 21.39
C ALA A 69 -11.54 -65.47 21.43
N PRO A 70 -12.27 -65.18 20.31
CA PRO A 70 -11.95 -64.65 18.96
C PRO A 70 -12.86 -63.45 18.50
N GLY A 71 -12.53 -62.76 17.40
CA GLY A 71 -13.53 -62.00 16.60
C GLY A 71 -13.01 -60.78 15.81
N CYS A 72 -13.04 -60.85 14.47
CA CYS A 72 -12.66 -59.82 13.46
C CYS A 72 -13.74 -58.71 13.25
N PRO A 73 -13.58 -57.71 12.34
CA PRO A 73 -12.42 -56.91 11.88
C PRO A 73 -12.70 -55.37 11.84
N ASN A 74 -11.71 -54.59 11.38
CA ASN A 74 -11.79 -53.20 10.86
C ASN A 74 -12.05 -52.03 11.83
N SER A 75 -11.00 -51.27 12.13
CA SER A 75 -10.92 -49.79 11.94
C SER A 75 -9.66 -49.24 12.62
N GLU A 76 -8.97 -48.34 11.92
CA GLU A 76 -7.83 -47.57 12.43
C GLU A 76 -8.16 -46.87 13.75
N PRO A 77 -7.18 -46.67 14.66
CA PRO A 77 -7.29 -45.63 15.65
C PRO A 77 -6.14 -44.60 15.59
N LYS A 78 -6.62 -43.35 15.61
CA LYS A 78 -5.97 -42.09 15.93
C LYS A 78 -5.05 -42.14 17.15
N LYS A 79 -4.08 -41.22 17.13
CA LYS A 79 -3.16 -40.84 18.21
C LYS A 79 -3.89 -40.29 19.45
N GLU A 80 -3.53 -40.88 20.59
CA GLU A 80 -3.34 -40.31 21.94
C GLU A 80 -4.58 -39.97 22.81
N PRO A 81 -4.49 -40.12 24.17
CA PRO A 81 -3.29 -40.09 25.02
C PRO A 81 -3.07 -41.29 25.96
N LYS A 82 -1.79 -41.50 26.33
CA LYS A 82 -1.34 -42.48 27.34
C LYS A 82 -1.96 -42.19 28.71
N ARG A 83 -2.89 -43.04 29.15
CA ARG A 83 -3.15 -43.32 30.56
C ARG A 83 -2.68 -44.75 30.84
N GLN A 84 -1.45 -44.89 31.35
CA GLN A 84 -1.04 -46.10 32.05
C GLN A 84 -0.66 -45.68 33.46
N GLY A 85 -1.60 -45.88 34.38
CA GLY A 85 -1.29 -46.02 35.79
C GLY A 85 -0.72 -47.40 36.07
N LYS A 86 0.18 -47.44 37.06
CA LYS A 86 0.52 -48.58 37.93
C LYS A 86 0.91 -49.90 37.26
N GLN A 87 2.22 -50.06 37.10
CA GLN A 87 2.91 -51.26 37.60
C GLN A 87 4.07 -50.78 38.50
N GLU A 88 3.81 -50.74 39.81
CA GLU A 88 4.85 -50.65 40.84
C GLU A 88 5.43 -52.06 41.04
N PHE A 89 6.70 -52.29 40.67
CA PHE A 89 7.58 -53.29 41.31
C PHE A 89 9.06 -53.08 40.89
N GLU A 90 9.91 -52.75 41.86
CA GLU A 90 11.40 -52.77 41.92
C GLU A 90 12.24 -51.99 40.88
N GLY A 91 12.54 -50.72 41.20
CA GLY A 91 13.66 -49.99 40.58
C GLY A 91 15.01 -50.59 41.01
N THR A 92 15.68 -51.28 40.09
CA THR A 92 17.05 -51.78 40.27
C THR A 92 18.04 -50.61 40.19
N PHE A 93 19.11 -50.56 40.99
CA PHE A 93 20.18 -49.54 40.94
C PHE A 93 20.65 -49.17 39.51
N MET A 94 20.63 -50.14 38.59
CA MET A 94 20.95 -49.92 37.18
C MET A 94 20.00 -48.96 36.44
N THR A 95 18.71 -48.91 36.83
CA THR A 95 17.72 -47.99 36.24
C THR A 95 17.96 -46.56 36.73
N GLU A 96 18.16 -46.36 38.03
CA GLU A 96 18.51 -45.05 38.60
C GLU A 96 19.85 -44.52 38.07
N ALA A 97 20.88 -45.37 37.98
CA ALA A 97 22.18 -44.99 37.43
C ALA A 97 22.10 -44.61 35.94
N LYS A 98 21.23 -45.27 35.17
CA LYS A 98 20.98 -44.94 33.76
C LYS A 98 20.30 -43.59 33.63
N ASP A 99 19.28 -43.33 34.44
CA ASP A 99 18.54 -42.07 34.40
C ASP A 99 19.43 -40.90 34.86
N TRP A 100 20.21 -41.07 35.94
CA TRP A 100 21.20 -40.10 36.39
C TRP A 100 22.25 -39.78 35.31
N ALA A 101 22.81 -40.81 34.66
CA ALA A 101 23.78 -40.62 33.59
C ALA A 101 23.14 -39.95 32.35
N GLY A 102 21.88 -40.27 32.05
CA GLY A 102 21.10 -39.66 30.97
C GLY A 102 20.83 -38.17 31.20
N GLU A 103 20.48 -37.77 32.42
CA GLU A 103 20.32 -36.37 32.82
C GLU A 103 21.63 -35.57 32.71
N LEU A 104 22.77 -36.22 32.99
CA LEU A 104 24.08 -35.60 32.93
C LEU A 104 24.54 -35.35 31.48
N ILE A 105 24.26 -36.29 30.56
CA ILE A 105 24.65 -36.16 29.14
C ILE A 105 23.73 -35.21 28.38
N SER A 106 22.43 -35.22 28.69
CA SER A 106 21.43 -34.37 28.02
C SER A 106 21.58 -32.87 28.32
N GLY A 107 22.46 -32.49 29.26
CA GLY A 107 22.70 -31.08 29.61
C GLY A 107 21.49 -30.38 30.24
N GLN A 108 20.51 -31.14 30.74
CA GLN A 108 19.32 -30.61 31.42
C GLN A 108 19.67 -30.06 32.80
N THR A 109 20.58 -30.72 33.51
CA THR A 109 21.10 -30.29 34.82
C THR A 109 22.26 -29.29 34.67
N THR A 110 22.46 -28.42 35.67
CA THR A 110 23.61 -27.49 35.69
C THR A 110 24.95 -28.23 35.70
N THR A 111 25.03 -29.35 36.42
CA THR A 111 26.19 -30.26 36.42
C THR A 111 26.41 -30.90 35.06
N GLY A 112 25.35 -31.32 34.37
CA GLY A 112 25.42 -31.82 33.00
C GLY A 112 25.94 -30.78 32.01
N ARG A 113 25.48 -29.53 32.10
CA ARG A 113 26.01 -28.43 31.27
C ARG A 113 27.49 -28.18 31.50
N ILE A 114 27.94 -28.20 32.76
CA ILE A 114 29.37 -28.07 33.10
C ILE A 114 30.16 -29.21 32.48
N LEU A 115 29.67 -30.46 32.59
CA LEU A 115 30.31 -31.62 31.99
C LEU A 115 30.44 -31.46 30.47
N VAL A 116 29.35 -31.08 29.79
CA VAL A 116 29.31 -30.89 28.33
C VAL A 116 30.26 -29.78 27.86
N VAL A 117 30.29 -28.63 28.54
CA VAL A 117 31.25 -27.54 28.24
C VAL A 117 32.69 -28.00 28.45
N LEU A 118 32.95 -28.76 29.51
CA LEU A 118 34.27 -29.24 29.83
C LEU A 118 34.74 -30.29 28.80
N VAL A 119 33.86 -31.19 28.36
CA VAL A 119 34.12 -32.12 27.23
C VAL A 119 34.48 -31.34 25.96
N PHE A 120 33.74 -30.28 25.64
CA PHE A 120 34.01 -29.43 24.48
C PHE A 120 35.42 -28.79 24.56
N ILE A 121 35.73 -28.08 25.65
CA ILE A 121 37.03 -27.41 25.83
C ILE A 121 38.18 -28.42 25.80
N LEU A 122 38.03 -29.54 26.52
CA LEU A 122 39.07 -30.57 26.55
C LEU A 122 39.23 -31.28 25.20
N SER A 123 38.18 -31.42 24.40
CA SER A 123 38.28 -32.02 23.06
C SER A 123 39.11 -31.16 22.11
N ILE A 124 38.92 -29.84 22.15
CA ILE A 124 39.72 -28.88 21.39
C ILE A 124 41.16 -28.86 21.91
N ALA A 125 41.37 -28.79 23.23
CA ALA A 125 42.70 -28.82 23.82
C ALA A 125 43.46 -30.11 23.48
N SER A 126 42.79 -31.27 23.50
CA SER A 126 43.36 -32.57 23.12
C SER A 126 43.72 -32.65 21.63
N LEU A 127 42.96 -31.97 20.76
CA LEU A 127 43.29 -31.82 19.33
C LEU A 127 44.48 -30.88 19.11
N ILE A 128 44.58 -29.78 19.86
CA ILE A 128 45.73 -28.86 19.81
C ILE A 128 47.01 -29.58 20.22
N ILE A 129 46.97 -30.43 21.26
CA ILE A 129 48.12 -31.27 21.63
C ILE A 129 48.51 -32.18 20.47
N TYR A 130 47.55 -32.77 19.75
CA TYR A 130 47.86 -33.54 18.55
C TYR A 130 48.57 -32.69 17.48
N PHE A 131 48.13 -31.45 17.23
CA PHE A 131 48.82 -30.58 16.27
C PHE A 131 50.25 -30.22 16.68
N ILE A 132 50.47 -29.97 17.98
CA ILE A 132 51.83 -29.73 18.52
C ILE A 132 52.69 -30.99 18.35
N ASP A 133 52.16 -32.16 18.69
CA ASP A 133 52.87 -33.43 18.52
C ASP A 133 53.06 -33.81 17.03
N ALA A 134 52.19 -33.36 16.12
CA ALA A 134 52.26 -33.67 14.68
C ALA A 134 53.11 -32.69 13.87
N SER A 135 53.33 -31.47 14.36
CA SER A 135 54.30 -30.52 13.78
C SER A 135 55.74 -31.02 13.88
N ASN A 136 55.97 -32.00 14.74
CA ASN A 136 57.24 -32.65 14.99
C ASN A 136 57.43 -33.80 13.99
N GLU A 137 58.45 -33.72 13.12
CA GLU A 137 58.63 -34.54 11.91
C GLU A 137 58.74 -36.08 12.08
N GLU A 138 58.68 -36.62 13.30
CA GLU A 138 58.90 -38.05 13.59
C GLU A 138 57.65 -38.76 14.13
N VAL A 139 57.34 -39.95 13.59
CA VAL A 139 56.13 -40.74 13.91
C VAL A 139 56.19 -41.45 15.27
N GLU A 140 57.38 -41.91 15.69
CA GLU A 140 57.63 -42.58 16.97
C GLU A 140 58.77 -41.88 17.72
N ARG A 141 58.59 -41.62 19.03
CA ARG A 141 59.61 -41.03 19.90
C ARG A 141 59.79 -41.83 21.18
N CYS A 142 61.05 -41.97 21.60
CA CYS A 142 61.42 -42.63 22.85
C CYS A 142 61.84 -41.59 23.88
N GLN A 143 60.91 -41.19 24.74
CA GLN A 143 61.17 -40.23 25.81
C GLN A 143 60.48 -40.67 27.08
N LYS A 144 61.22 -40.62 28.20
CA LYS A 144 60.72 -41.01 29.52
C LYS A 144 59.60 -40.07 29.96
N TRP A 145 58.54 -40.64 30.52
CA TRP A 145 57.32 -39.94 30.97
C TRP A 145 57.59 -38.71 31.87
N SER A 146 58.60 -38.78 32.74
CA SER A 146 58.96 -37.69 33.66
C SER A 146 59.34 -36.38 32.95
N HIS A 147 59.93 -36.45 31.75
CA HIS A 147 60.43 -35.28 31.02
C HIS A 147 59.46 -34.76 29.93
N ASN A 148 58.27 -35.36 29.79
CA ASN A 148 57.29 -35.02 28.74
C ASN A 148 56.03 -34.36 29.32
N VAL A 149 56.02 -33.03 29.37
CA VAL A 149 54.84 -32.26 29.83
C VAL A 149 53.64 -32.51 28.92
N THR A 150 53.82 -32.59 27.59
CA THR A 150 52.72 -32.85 26.64
C THR A 150 52.05 -34.19 26.89
N GLN A 151 52.81 -35.25 27.16
CA GLN A 151 52.29 -36.59 27.45
C GLN A 151 51.58 -36.65 28.82
N GLN A 152 52.06 -35.91 29.82
CA GLN A 152 51.42 -35.83 31.14
C GLN A 152 50.04 -35.14 31.04
N VAL A 153 49.96 -34.03 30.31
CA VAL A 153 48.68 -33.33 30.06
C VAL A 153 47.74 -34.19 29.19
N ASP A 154 48.27 -34.86 28.17
CA ASP A 154 47.47 -35.76 27.32
C ASP A 154 46.84 -36.91 28.13
N LEU A 155 47.59 -37.49 29.06
CA LEU A 155 47.08 -38.52 29.97
C LEU A 155 45.91 -38.00 30.81
N ALA A 156 46.02 -36.80 31.38
CA ALA A 156 44.95 -36.19 32.18
C ALA A 156 43.66 -36.04 31.36
N PHE A 157 43.77 -35.61 30.09
CA PHE A 157 42.62 -35.51 29.20
C PHE A 157 42.04 -36.88 28.85
N ASN A 158 42.87 -37.90 28.57
CA ASN A 158 42.37 -39.24 28.27
C ASN A 158 41.73 -39.94 29.47
N ILE A 159 42.18 -39.68 30.71
CA ILE A 159 41.51 -40.15 31.94
C ILE A 159 40.12 -39.51 32.02
N PHE A 160 40.00 -38.21 31.76
CA PHE A 160 38.71 -37.54 31.73
C PHE A 160 37.78 -38.13 30.65
N PHE A 161 38.28 -38.35 29.42
CA PHE A 161 37.50 -38.97 28.35
C PHE A 161 37.11 -40.42 28.66
N MET A 162 37.93 -41.17 29.40
CA MET A 162 37.60 -42.51 29.87
C MET A 162 36.40 -42.48 30.83
N VAL A 163 36.39 -41.56 31.79
CA VAL A 163 35.24 -41.36 32.68
C VAL A 163 34.00 -40.98 31.87
N TYR A 164 34.15 -40.03 30.93
CA TYR A 164 33.05 -39.61 30.05
C TYR A 164 32.51 -40.77 29.18
N TYR A 165 33.38 -41.62 28.65
CA TYR A 165 33.00 -42.84 27.92
C TYR A 165 32.14 -43.77 28.78
N PHE A 166 32.53 -44.01 30.05
CA PHE A 166 31.73 -44.86 30.94
C PHE A 166 30.37 -44.25 31.31
N ILE A 167 30.30 -42.93 31.51
CA ILE A 167 29.02 -42.23 31.73
C ILE A 167 28.09 -42.45 30.52
N ARG A 168 28.60 -42.27 29.30
CA ARG A 168 27.85 -42.54 28.05
C ARG A 168 27.44 -44.01 27.92
N PHE A 169 28.34 -44.93 28.25
CA PHE A 169 28.06 -46.36 28.24
C PHE A 169 26.91 -46.73 29.20
N ILE A 170 26.85 -46.14 30.41
CA ILE A 170 25.78 -46.38 31.38
C ILE A 170 24.45 -45.80 30.89
N ALA A 171 24.45 -44.59 30.33
CA ALA A 171 23.24 -43.95 29.82
C ALA A 171 22.62 -44.64 28.59
N ALA A 172 23.44 -45.25 27.73
CA ALA A 172 22.97 -45.87 26.49
C ALA A 172 21.90 -46.94 26.73
N SER A 173 20.78 -46.88 25.99
CA SER A 173 19.72 -47.91 26.06
C SER A 173 20.19 -49.24 25.46
N ASP A 174 20.90 -49.18 24.33
CA ASP A 174 21.48 -50.35 23.67
C ASP A 174 23.01 -50.34 23.76
N LYS A 175 23.55 -51.20 24.63
CA LYS A 175 24.99 -51.28 24.88
C LYS A 175 25.79 -51.71 23.64
N LEU A 176 25.23 -52.59 22.80
CA LEU A 176 25.91 -53.11 21.61
C LEU A 176 25.98 -52.07 20.50
N TRP A 177 24.89 -51.32 20.28
CA TRP A 177 24.88 -50.21 19.31
C TRP A 177 25.81 -49.09 19.75
N PHE A 178 25.83 -48.75 21.03
CA PHE A 178 26.76 -47.76 21.58
C PHE A 178 28.23 -48.12 21.34
N MET A 179 28.60 -49.41 21.46
CA MET A 179 29.97 -49.85 21.17
C MET A 179 30.35 -49.72 19.70
N LEU A 180 29.39 -49.74 18.78
CA LEU A 180 29.59 -49.56 17.34
C LEU A 180 29.39 -48.10 16.90
N GLU A 181 29.16 -47.18 17.83
CA GLU A 181 29.02 -45.76 17.54
C GLU A 181 30.36 -45.13 17.16
N MET A 182 30.35 -44.20 16.18
CA MET A 182 31.56 -43.54 15.67
C MET A 182 32.41 -42.90 16.78
N TYR A 183 31.78 -42.24 17.76
CA TYR A 183 32.50 -41.59 18.86
C TYR A 183 33.15 -42.60 19.83
N SER A 184 32.57 -43.79 19.99
CA SER A 184 33.16 -44.87 20.76
C SER A 184 34.42 -45.42 20.08
N PHE A 185 34.42 -45.51 18.74
CA PHE A 185 35.64 -45.85 17.97
C PHE A 185 36.76 -44.82 18.18
N VAL A 186 36.45 -43.52 18.18
CA VAL A 186 37.45 -42.48 18.47
C VAL A 186 38.08 -42.71 19.85
N ASP A 187 37.27 -43.06 20.86
CA ASP A 187 37.75 -43.32 22.22
C ASP A 187 38.62 -44.59 22.28
N TYR A 188 38.27 -45.67 21.58
CA TYR A 188 39.07 -46.91 21.52
C TYR A 188 40.45 -46.73 20.89
N PHE A 189 40.56 -45.87 19.87
CA PHE A 189 41.83 -45.64 19.18
C PHE A 189 42.67 -44.51 19.79
N THR A 190 42.14 -43.77 20.76
CA THR A 190 42.85 -42.65 21.41
C THR A 190 43.20 -42.90 22.88
N ILE A 191 42.31 -43.55 23.64
CA ILE A 191 42.47 -43.73 25.10
C ILE A 191 43.45 -44.89 25.43
N PRO A 192 43.24 -46.16 25.01
CA PRO A 192 44.15 -47.26 25.34
C PRO A 192 45.60 -47.05 24.87
N PRO A 193 45.88 -46.53 23.65
CA PRO A 193 47.26 -46.25 23.23
C PRO A 193 47.97 -45.24 24.13
N SER A 194 47.25 -44.28 24.73
CA SER A 194 47.84 -43.31 25.65
C SER A 194 48.34 -43.97 26.95
N PHE A 195 47.59 -44.92 27.52
CA PHE A 195 48.03 -45.69 28.68
C PHE A 195 49.20 -46.63 28.34
N LEU A 196 49.14 -47.29 27.18
CA LEU A 196 50.22 -48.16 26.72
C LEU A 196 51.52 -47.38 26.46
N SER A 197 51.43 -46.12 26.02
CA SER A 197 52.60 -45.25 25.80
C SER A 197 53.44 -45.04 27.05
N ILE A 198 52.80 -45.07 28.23
CA ILE A 198 53.47 -44.96 29.54
C ILE A 198 54.15 -46.28 29.88
N TYR A 199 53.42 -47.40 29.72
CA TYR A 199 53.94 -48.73 30.02
C TYR A 199 55.18 -49.08 29.17
N LEU A 200 55.16 -48.72 27.88
CA LEU A 200 56.27 -48.97 26.95
C LEU A 200 57.36 -47.89 26.98
N GLY A 201 57.11 -46.74 27.62
CA GLY A 201 58.04 -45.60 27.61
C GLY A 201 58.28 -44.99 26.21
N ARG A 202 57.30 -45.11 25.30
CA ARG A 202 57.37 -44.67 23.89
C ARG A 202 56.09 -43.94 23.49
N THR A 203 56.20 -42.83 22.77
CA THR A 203 55.05 -42.08 22.22
C THR A 203 54.91 -42.37 20.73
N TRP A 204 53.71 -42.76 20.32
CA TRP A 204 53.35 -42.99 18.92
C TRP A 204 52.23 -42.05 18.51
N ILE A 205 52.39 -41.37 17.37
CA ILE A 205 51.39 -40.42 16.87
C ILE A 205 50.14 -41.13 16.33
N GLY A 206 50.33 -42.28 15.68
CA GLY A 206 49.31 -43.22 15.22
C GLY A 206 47.99 -42.60 14.78
N LEU A 207 46.90 -43.11 15.36
CA LEU A 207 45.51 -42.71 15.05
C LEU A 207 45.03 -41.51 15.89
N ARG A 208 45.92 -40.72 16.48
CA ARG A 208 45.54 -39.55 17.31
C ARG A 208 44.77 -38.48 16.52
N PHE A 209 44.93 -38.44 15.19
CA PHE A 209 44.16 -37.53 14.33
C PHE A 209 42.64 -37.77 14.40
N LEU A 210 42.19 -38.97 14.81
CA LEU A 210 40.77 -39.28 15.00
C LEU A 210 40.10 -38.36 16.04
N ARG A 211 40.88 -37.69 16.90
CA ARG A 211 40.39 -36.64 17.79
C ARG A 211 39.68 -35.51 17.05
N ALA A 212 40.02 -35.25 15.78
CA ALA A 212 39.35 -34.24 14.97
C ALA A 212 37.87 -34.57 14.70
N LEU A 213 37.47 -35.86 14.70
CA LEU A 213 36.06 -36.26 14.57
C LEU A 213 35.20 -35.78 15.75
N ARG A 214 35.81 -35.50 16.91
CA ARG A 214 35.07 -34.96 18.05
C ARG A 214 34.51 -33.56 17.77
N LEU A 215 35.04 -32.82 16.79
CA LEU A 215 34.46 -31.56 16.36
C LEU A 215 33.03 -31.73 15.86
N MET A 216 32.65 -32.89 15.30
CA MET A 216 31.27 -33.14 14.83
C MET A 216 30.22 -33.00 15.95
N THR A 217 30.60 -33.15 17.22
CA THR A 217 29.71 -32.97 18.38
C THR A 217 29.45 -31.51 18.76
N VAL A 218 30.23 -30.56 18.22
CA VAL A 218 30.16 -29.13 18.56
C VAL A 218 28.77 -28.52 18.32
N PRO A 219 28.09 -28.75 17.18
CA PRO A 219 26.75 -28.21 16.96
C PRO A 219 25.74 -28.72 18.00
N ASP A 220 25.79 -30.01 18.34
CA ASP A 220 24.91 -30.62 19.35
C ASP A 220 25.16 -30.01 20.74
N ILE A 221 26.43 -29.81 21.10
CA ILE A 221 26.83 -29.16 22.34
C ILE A 221 26.33 -27.72 22.40
N LEU A 222 26.51 -26.95 21.32
CA LEU A 222 26.04 -25.56 21.25
C LEU A 222 24.50 -25.46 21.30
N GLN A 223 23.79 -26.47 20.80
CA GLN A 223 22.34 -26.60 20.92
C GLN A 223 21.93 -26.90 22.37
N TYR A 224 22.63 -27.81 23.07
CA TYR A 224 22.39 -28.09 24.50
C TYR A 224 22.61 -26.84 25.37
N LEU A 225 23.59 -26.00 25.02
CA LEU A 225 23.85 -24.73 25.71
C LEU A 225 22.88 -23.61 25.31
N ASN A 226 21.93 -23.87 24.42
CA ASN A 226 20.94 -22.91 23.93
C ASN A 226 21.56 -21.66 23.28
N ILE A 227 22.77 -21.81 22.70
CA ILE A 227 23.48 -20.75 21.97
C ILE A 227 22.96 -20.70 20.52
N LEU A 228 22.79 -21.87 19.88
CA LEU A 228 22.22 -21.98 18.54
C LEU A 228 20.72 -22.22 18.66
N LYS A 229 19.91 -21.23 18.24
CA LYS A 229 18.44 -21.27 18.33
C LYS A 229 17.75 -21.47 16.99
N THR A 230 18.34 -20.97 15.91
CA THR A 230 17.72 -20.97 14.57
C THR A 230 18.14 -22.20 13.79
N SER A 231 17.21 -22.82 13.05
CA SER A 231 17.49 -23.96 12.16
C SER A 231 18.63 -23.68 11.18
N SER A 232 18.68 -22.49 10.59
CA SER A 232 19.75 -22.06 9.69
C SER A 232 21.12 -22.01 10.39
N SER A 233 21.17 -21.49 11.62
CA SER A 233 22.43 -21.40 12.39
C SER A 233 22.93 -22.77 12.86
N ILE A 234 22.00 -23.68 13.22
CA ILE A 234 22.31 -25.06 13.59
C ILE A 234 22.85 -25.81 12.37
N ARG A 235 22.16 -25.72 11.24
CA ARG A 235 22.57 -26.35 9.97
C ARG A 235 23.92 -25.83 9.49
N LEU A 236 24.15 -24.52 9.57
CA LEU A 236 25.45 -23.91 9.25
C LEU A 236 26.57 -24.46 10.14
N ALA A 237 26.37 -24.49 11.46
CA ALA A 237 27.37 -25.03 12.40
C ALA A 237 27.64 -26.53 12.14
N GLN A 238 26.60 -27.30 11.81
CA GLN A 238 26.72 -28.72 11.44
C GLN A 238 27.57 -28.91 10.18
N LEU A 239 27.25 -28.21 9.08
CA LEU A 239 28.01 -28.31 7.83
C LEU A 239 29.47 -27.91 8.01
N VAL A 240 29.73 -26.77 8.68
CA VAL A 240 31.09 -26.28 8.92
C VAL A 240 31.88 -27.27 9.78
N SER A 241 31.26 -27.82 10.81
CA SER A 241 31.92 -28.79 11.69
C SER A 241 32.22 -30.12 11.00
N ILE A 242 31.26 -30.65 10.21
CA ILE A 242 31.46 -31.87 9.40
C ILE A 242 32.58 -31.65 8.39
N PHE A 243 32.56 -30.53 7.67
CA PHE A 243 33.57 -30.20 6.67
C PHE A 243 34.98 -30.14 7.27
N ILE A 244 35.16 -29.39 8.37
CA ILE A 244 36.46 -29.24 9.04
C ILE A 244 36.94 -30.57 9.63
N SER A 245 36.07 -31.34 10.27
CA SER A 245 36.45 -32.62 10.90
C SER A 245 36.87 -33.68 9.89
N VAL A 246 36.13 -33.83 8.78
CA VAL A 246 36.49 -34.77 7.69
C VAL A 246 37.79 -34.34 7.02
N TRP A 247 37.97 -33.04 6.76
CA TRP A 247 39.19 -32.51 6.15
C TRP A 247 40.44 -32.75 7.03
N LEU A 248 40.37 -32.41 8.33
CA LEU A 248 41.49 -32.58 9.25
C LEU A 248 41.83 -34.05 9.52
N THR A 249 40.83 -34.93 9.56
CA THR A 249 41.07 -36.38 9.72
C THR A 249 41.71 -36.99 8.49
N ALA A 250 41.22 -36.67 7.30
CA ALA A 250 41.83 -37.13 6.05
C ALA A 250 43.28 -36.65 5.94
N ALA A 251 43.58 -35.41 6.37
CA ALA A 251 44.94 -34.89 6.40
C ALA A 251 45.82 -35.70 7.37
N GLY A 252 45.25 -36.11 8.50
CA GLY A 252 45.90 -36.97 9.49
C GLY A 252 46.20 -38.38 8.97
N ILE A 253 45.29 -38.94 8.15
CA ILE A 253 45.50 -40.24 7.49
C ILE A 253 46.67 -40.14 6.50
N ILE A 254 46.69 -39.14 5.62
CA ILE A 254 47.78 -38.95 4.65
C ILE A 254 49.10 -38.67 5.38
N HIS A 255 49.07 -37.82 6.41
CA HIS A 255 50.24 -37.56 7.26
C HIS A 255 50.79 -38.84 7.90
N LEU A 256 49.93 -39.76 8.36
CA LEU A 256 50.36 -41.04 8.90
C LEU A 256 50.93 -41.95 7.81
N LEU A 257 50.27 -42.08 6.66
CA LEU A 257 50.66 -42.97 5.57
C LEU A 257 52.00 -42.55 4.93
N GLU A 258 52.15 -41.27 4.57
CA GLU A 258 53.36 -40.77 3.89
C GLU A 258 54.59 -40.75 4.82
N ASN A 259 54.39 -40.39 6.10
CA ASN A 259 55.49 -40.42 7.09
C ASN A 259 55.81 -41.82 7.62
N SER A 260 54.91 -42.80 7.49
CA SER A 260 55.20 -44.18 7.91
C SER A 260 55.92 -44.97 6.81
N GLY A 261 55.58 -44.75 5.54
CA GLY A 261 56.03 -45.53 4.38
C GLY A 261 55.12 -46.73 4.09
N ASP A 262 55.36 -47.41 2.96
CA ASP A 262 54.55 -48.58 2.57
C ASP A 262 54.82 -49.82 3.47
N PRO A 263 53.83 -50.72 3.68
CA PRO A 263 53.95 -51.83 4.61
C PRO A 263 55.07 -52.84 4.25
N PHE A 264 55.45 -53.66 5.22
CA PHE A 264 56.45 -54.75 5.15
C PHE A 264 57.93 -54.34 5.12
N GLU A 265 58.31 -53.26 4.44
CA GLU A 265 59.71 -52.78 4.43
C GLU A 265 59.88 -51.31 4.83
N PHE A 266 58.79 -50.53 4.97
CA PHE A 266 58.80 -49.10 5.32
C PHE A 266 59.74 -48.26 4.43
N GLN A 267 59.86 -48.64 3.16
CA GLN A 267 60.60 -47.89 2.12
C GLN A 267 59.69 -46.80 1.52
N ASN A 268 60.29 -45.81 0.85
CA ASN A 268 59.60 -44.65 0.24
C ASN A 268 58.89 -43.69 1.23
N GLN A 269 59.49 -43.42 2.39
CA GLN A 269 58.97 -42.43 3.35
C GLN A 269 59.18 -40.99 2.83
N GLN A 270 58.10 -40.20 2.78
CA GLN A 270 58.15 -38.77 2.50
C GLN A 270 57.87 -37.99 3.80
N ARG A 271 58.85 -37.21 4.27
CA ARG A 271 58.69 -36.39 5.48
C ARG A 271 57.84 -35.16 5.18
N LEU A 272 56.54 -35.27 5.43
CA LEU A 272 55.57 -34.17 5.29
C LEU A 272 55.11 -33.71 6.66
N SER A 273 55.10 -32.39 6.87
CA SER A 273 54.44 -31.81 8.04
C SER A 273 52.92 -31.97 7.93
N TYR A 274 52.24 -32.11 9.06
CA TYR A 274 50.77 -32.20 9.09
C TYR A 274 50.10 -31.03 8.34
N TRP A 275 50.60 -29.81 8.50
CA TRP A 275 50.05 -28.63 7.83
C TRP A 275 50.24 -28.65 6.31
N THR A 276 51.32 -29.27 5.82
CA THR A 276 51.53 -29.51 4.39
C THR A 276 50.48 -30.48 3.84
N CYS A 277 50.12 -31.52 4.60
CA CYS A 277 49.04 -32.45 4.23
C CYS A 277 47.65 -31.77 4.24
N VAL A 278 47.40 -30.88 5.21
CA VAL A 278 46.16 -30.07 5.27
C VAL A 278 46.04 -29.18 4.04
N TYR A 279 47.12 -28.48 3.67
CA TYR A 279 47.21 -27.68 2.44
C TYR A 279 46.99 -28.53 1.18
N PHE A 280 47.69 -29.66 1.07
CA PHE A 280 47.56 -30.57 -0.05
C PHE A 280 46.11 -31.06 -0.23
N LEU A 281 45.42 -31.37 0.87
CA LEU A 281 44.02 -31.83 0.79
C LEU A 281 43.04 -30.74 0.40
N ILE A 282 43.20 -29.50 0.86
CA ILE A 282 42.27 -28.44 0.44
C ILE A 282 42.44 -28.11 -1.06
N VAL A 283 43.68 -28.14 -1.56
CA VAL A 283 44.00 -27.93 -2.99
C VAL A 283 43.44 -29.05 -3.86
N THR A 284 43.49 -30.30 -3.38
CA THR A 284 42.95 -31.46 -4.12
C THR A 284 41.43 -31.56 -4.05
N MET A 285 40.80 -31.29 -2.89
CA MET A 285 39.34 -31.25 -2.74
C MET A 285 38.68 -30.13 -3.55
N SER A 286 39.36 -28.98 -3.69
CA SER A 286 38.90 -27.87 -4.52
C SER A 286 39.18 -28.06 -6.01
N THR A 287 39.73 -29.21 -6.43
CA THR A 287 40.09 -29.56 -7.83
C THR A 287 41.17 -28.68 -8.47
N VAL A 288 41.92 -27.89 -7.69
CA VAL A 288 42.98 -27.01 -8.22
C VAL A 288 44.23 -27.80 -8.62
N GLY A 289 44.74 -28.65 -7.73
CA GLY A 289 45.81 -29.62 -8.03
C GLY A 289 47.13 -29.04 -8.58
N TYR A 290 47.78 -28.13 -7.85
CA TYR A 290 49.03 -27.49 -8.28
C TYR A 290 50.19 -28.45 -8.63
N GLY A 291 50.23 -29.64 -8.01
CA GLY A 291 51.29 -30.64 -8.23
C GLY A 291 52.61 -30.36 -7.52
N ASP A 292 52.64 -29.38 -6.63
CA ASP A 292 53.76 -29.03 -5.75
C ASP A 292 53.99 -30.05 -4.62
N VAL A 293 52.90 -30.60 -4.09
CA VAL A 293 52.88 -31.70 -3.12
C VAL A 293 52.02 -32.84 -3.68
N PHE A 294 52.49 -34.08 -3.57
CA PHE A 294 51.75 -35.27 -3.99
C PHE A 294 52.18 -36.49 -3.16
N CYS A 295 51.27 -37.47 -3.04
CA CYS A 295 51.54 -38.73 -2.33
C CYS A 295 52.49 -39.64 -3.13
N GLN A 296 53.58 -40.08 -2.51
CA GLN A 296 54.51 -41.05 -3.11
C GLN A 296 54.15 -42.49 -2.77
N THR A 297 53.63 -42.72 -1.56
CA THR A 297 53.29 -44.07 -1.08
C THR A 297 52.11 -44.69 -1.84
N ILE A 298 52.13 -46.02 -2.03
CA ILE A 298 51.04 -46.75 -2.68
C ILE A 298 49.76 -46.63 -1.85
N LEU A 299 49.87 -46.72 -0.52
CA LEU A 299 48.73 -46.55 0.38
C LEU A 299 48.17 -45.13 0.35
N GLY A 300 49.02 -44.10 0.34
CA GLY A 300 48.60 -42.70 0.27
C GLY A 300 47.88 -42.37 -1.05
N ARG A 301 48.37 -42.90 -2.18
CA ARG A 301 47.69 -42.76 -3.49
C ARG A 301 46.35 -43.48 -3.53
N THR A 302 46.29 -44.70 -3.00
CA THR A 302 45.04 -45.48 -2.94
C THR A 302 44.00 -44.76 -2.09
N PHE A 303 44.40 -44.26 -0.91
CA PHE A 303 43.53 -43.45 -0.06
C PHE A 303 43.06 -42.18 -0.78
N LEU A 304 43.96 -41.47 -1.48
CA LEU A 304 43.61 -40.25 -2.20
C LEU A 304 42.54 -40.49 -3.27
N VAL A 305 42.60 -41.61 -4.01
CA VAL A 305 41.57 -41.96 -5.03
C VAL A 305 40.19 -42.13 -4.40
N PHE A 306 40.08 -42.89 -3.31
CA PHE A 306 38.80 -43.04 -2.60
C PHE A 306 38.34 -41.75 -1.94
N PHE A 307 39.29 -41.00 -1.38
CA PHE A 307 39.02 -39.72 -0.75
C PHE A 307 38.50 -38.69 -1.76
N LEU A 308 39.01 -38.64 -2.99
CA LEU A 308 38.52 -37.71 -4.01
C LEU A 308 37.07 -38.02 -4.40
N LEU A 309 36.67 -39.29 -4.50
CA LEU A 309 35.27 -39.65 -4.80
C LEU A 309 34.30 -39.11 -3.75
N VAL A 310 34.65 -39.20 -2.47
CA VAL A 310 33.81 -38.73 -1.35
C VAL A 310 33.98 -37.22 -1.11
N GLY A 311 35.22 -36.75 -1.11
CA GLY A 311 35.62 -35.38 -0.80
C GLY A 311 35.12 -34.37 -1.83
N LEU A 312 35.09 -34.72 -3.12
CA LEU A 312 34.48 -33.88 -4.16
C LEU A 312 32.97 -33.74 -3.98
N ALA A 313 32.28 -34.83 -3.63
CA ALA A 313 30.83 -34.79 -3.36
C ALA A 313 30.49 -33.92 -2.13
N ILE A 314 31.28 -34.03 -1.05
CA ILE A 314 31.15 -33.20 0.14
C ILE A 314 31.46 -31.73 -0.18
N PHE A 315 32.55 -31.44 -0.91
CA PHE A 315 32.91 -30.06 -1.26
C PHE A 315 31.84 -29.39 -2.14
N ALA A 316 31.36 -30.10 -3.17
CA ALA A 316 30.36 -29.60 -4.10
C ALA A 316 28.97 -29.39 -3.47
N SER A 317 28.65 -30.08 -2.36
CA SER A 317 27.38 -29.91 -1.65
C SER A 317 27.47 -28.92 -0.50
N CYS A 318 28.47 -29.06 0.38
CA CYS A 318 28.59 -28.24 1.59
C CYS A 318 28.91 -26.78 1.29
N ILE A 319 29.78 -26.48 0.31
CA ILE A 319 30.21 -25.10 0.06
C ILE A 319 29.07 -24.22 -0.47
N PRO A 320 28.30 -24.60 -1.51
CA PRO A 320 27.14 -23.81 -1.95
C PRO A 320 26.10 -23.62 -0.84
N GLU A 321 25.83 -24.66 -0.06
CA GLU A 321 24.86 -24.59 1.03
C GLU A 321 25.30 -23.66 2.17
N ILE A 322 26.59 -23.66 2.51
CA ILE A 322 27.18 -22.69 3.45
C ILE A 322 27.05 -21.26 2.90
N ILE A 323 27.34 -21.05 1.61
CA ILE A 323 27.22 -19.74 0.97
C ILE A 323 25.78 -19.25 0.99
N ASP A 324 24.80 -20.10 0.68
CA ASP A 324 23.37 -19.76 0.71
C ASP A 324 22.93 -19.39 2.13
N LEU A 325 23.31 -20.18 3.13
CA LEU A 325 22.97 -19.92 4.53
C LEU A 325 23.58 -18.61 5.06
N ILE A 326 24.79 -18.24 4.62
CA ILE A 326 25.41 -16.96 4.97
C ILE A 326 24.80 -15.80 4.16
N GLY A 327 24.41 -16.07 2.90
CA GLY A 327 23.88 -15.09 1.95
C GLY A 327 22.44 -14.64 2.25
N THR A 328 21.65 -15.42 2.99
CA THR A 328 20.25 -15.11 3.35
C THR A 328 20.04 -13.94 4.32
N ARG A 329 21.03 -13.05 4.49
CA ARG A 329 20.88 -11.88 5.35
C ARG A 329 19.88 -10.91 4.71
N PRO A 330 18.77 -10.54 5.39
CA PRO A 330 17.75 -9.68 4.80
C PRO A 330 18.34 -8.30 4.52
N LYS A 331 18.49 -7.96 3.24
CA LYS A 331 19.07 -6.69 2.75
C LYS A 331 18.30 -5.47 3.26
N TYR A 332 16.97 -5.59 3.32
CA TYR A 332 16.03 -4.53 3.68
C TYR A 332 15.52 -4.66 5.12
N GLY A 333 16.37 -5.15 6.02
CA GLY A 333 16.12 -5.14 7.46
C GLY A 333 16.60 -3.84 8.13
N GLY A 334 16.75 -3.87 9.45
CA GLY A 334 17.21 -2.69 10.23
C GLY A 334 16.06 -1.78 10.65
N THR A 335 16.39 -0.68 11.34
CA THR A 335 15.44 0.29 11.91
C THR A 335 15.65 1.66 11.30
N LEU A 336 14.58 2.42 11.07
CA LEU A 336 14.62 3.79 10.57
C LEU A 336 15.41 4.70 11.53
N LYS A 337 16.39 5.45 10.99
CA LYS A 337 17.21 6.39 11.76
C LYS A 337 16.76 7.83 11.48
N ASN A 338 15.76 8.29 12.22
CA ASN A 338 15.32 9.69 12.12
C ASN A 338 16.48 10.69 12.33
N GLU A 339 16.75 11.48 11.30
CA GLU A 339 17.51 12.71 11.40
C GLU A 339 16.65 13.76 12.11
N ARG A 340 17.20 14.45 13.11
CA ARG A 340 16.43 15.42 13.91
C ARG A 340 15.92 16.56 13.02
N GLY A 341 14.61 16.59 12.77
CA GLY A 341 13.93 17.69 12.09
C GLY A 341 13.27 17.31 10.75
N ARG A 342 13.61 16.14 10.17
CA ARG A 342 12.90 15.63 8.99
C ARG A 342 11.68 14.85 9.41
N ARG A 343 10.55 15.13 8.77
CA ARG A 343 9.33 14.33 8.92
C ARG A 343 9.38 13.17 7.94
N HIS A 344 8.80 12.05 8.29
CA HIS A 344 8.69 10.91 7.40
C HIS A 344 7.24 10.44 7.28
N ILE A 345 6.92 9.89 6.11
CA ILE A 345 5.66 9.23 5.83
C ILE A 345 5.88 7.72 5.67
N VAL A 346 4.89 6.93 6.04
CA VAL A 346 4.94 5.47 5.91
C VAL A 346 4.00 5.04 4.80
N VAL A 347 4.55 4.56 3.68
CA VAL A 347 3.77 4.06 2.54
C VAL A 347 3.73 2.55 2.59
N CYS A 348 2.52 2.00 2.46
CA CYS A 348 2.28 0.59 2.66
C CYS A 348 1.14 0.09 1.75
N GLY A 349 0.92 -1.22 1.72
CA GLY A 349 -0.12 -1.84 0.91
C GLY A 349 0.42 -2.48 -0.37
N HIS A 350 -0.18 -2.19 -1.53
CA HIS A 350 0.25 -2.71 -2.83
C HIS A 350 1.39 -1.87 -3.43
N ILE A 351 2.61 -2.35 -3.22
CA ILE A 351 3.84 -1.66 -3.64
C ILE A 351 4.43 -2.41 -4.84
N THR A 352 4.30 -1.81 -6.03
CA THR A 352 4.87 -2.29 -7.31
C THR A 352 5.61 -1.15 -8.00
N TYR A 353 6.33 -1.44 -9.08
CA TYR A 353 7.03 -0.39 -9.85
C TYR A 353 6.06 0.70 -10.35
N GLU A 354 4.93 0.31 -10.94
CA GLU A 354 3.93 1.24 -11.50
C GLU A 354 3.34 2.15 -10.42
N SER A 355 2.82 1.57 -9.32
CA SER A 355 2.20 2.36 -8.25
C SER A 355 3.17 3.31 -7.57
N VAL A 356 4.41 2.88 -7.34
CA VAL A 356 5.45 3.70 -6.70
C VAL A 356 5.98 4.76 -7.65
N SER A 357 6.14 4.45 -8.94
CA SER A 357 6.61 5.41 -9.95
C SER A 357 5.65 6.59 -10.09
N HIS A 358 4.35 6.31 -10.23
CA HIS A 358 3.32 7.35 -10.32
C HIS A 358 3.26 8.17 -9.03
N PHE A 359 3.27 7.51 -7.87
CA PHE A 359 3.29 8.19 -6.58
C PHE A 359 4.52 9.10 -6.39
N LEU A 360 5.73 8.62 -6.67
CA LEU A 360 6.96 9.40 -6.47
C LEU A 360 7.10 10.56 -7.46
N LYS A 361 6.65 10.39 -8.71
CA LYS A 361 6.62 11.48 -9.72
C LYS A 361 5.83 12.68 -9.20
N ASP A 362 4.65 12.42 -8.62
CA ASP A 362 3.79 13.48 -8.09
C ASP A 362 4.27 14.00 -6.73
N PHE A 363 4.70 13.10 -5.84
CA PHE A 363 5.04 13.44 -4.45
C PHE A 363 6.36 14.23 -4.35
N LEU A 364 7.37 13.88 -5.13
CA LEU A 364 8.70 14.51 -5.13
C LEU A 364 8.89 15.51 -6.28
N HIS A 365 7.79 16.11 -6.76
CA HIS A 365 7.84 17.07 -7.87
C HIS A 365 8.52 18.39 -7.48
N GLU A 366 9.25 19.01 -8.42
CA GLU A 366 10.02 20.24 -8.21
C GLU A 366 9.14 21.45 -7.85
N ASP A 367 7.89 21.47 -8.32
CA ASP A 367 6.95 22.57 -8.08
C ASP A 367 6.36 22.57 -6.65
N ARG A 368 6.69 21.57 -5.81
CA ARG A 368 6.29 21.55 -4.39
C ARG A 368 7.28 22.32 -3.52
N GLU A 369 6.76 23.16 -2.63
CA GLU A 369 7.58 23.94 -1.69
C GLU A 369 8.13 23.13 -0.51
N ASP A 370 7.38 22.12 -0.03
CA ASP A 370 7.69 21.32 1.17
C ASP A 370 8.36 19.97 0.82
N VAL A 371 9.63 20.00 0.39
CA VAL A 371 10.37 18.81 -0.08
C VAL A 371 11.12 18.05 1.03
N ASP A 372 11.10 18.54 2.28
CA ASP A 372 11.80 17.93 3.42
C ASP A 372 11.03 16.78 4.09
N VAL A 373 10.33 15.96 3.30
CA VAL A 373 9.61 14.76 3.77
C VAL A 373 10.25 13.49 3.22
N GLU A 374 10.65 12.59 4.11
CA GLU A 374 11.21 11.28 3.76
C GLU A 374 10.10 10.23 3.56
N VAL A 375 10.20 9.43 2.51
CA VAL A 375 9.21 8.41 2.15
C VAL A 375 9.73 7.04 2.54
N VAL A 376 9.06 6.39 3.50
CA VAL A 376 9.45 5.06 3.99
C VAL A 376 8.45 4.01 3.52
N PHE A 377 8.89 3.09 2.66
CA PHE A 377 8.08 1.98 2.16
C PHE A 377 8.18 0.75 3.08
N LEU A 378 7.03 0.19 3.47
CA LEU A 378 6.94 -1.05 4.24
C LEU A 378 6.16 -2.13 3.46
N HIS A 379 6.87 -3.16 2.99
CA HIS A 379 6.26 -4.25 2.23
C HIS A 379 6.80 -5.64 2.60
N ARG A 380 5.98 -6.70 2.45
CA ARG A 380 6.36 -8.06 2.86
C ARG A 380 7.39 -8.70 1.92
N LYS A 381 7.18 -8.52 0.62
CA LYS A 381 8.07 -9.04 -0.43
C LYS A 381 9.24 -8.09 -0.64
N PRO A 382 10.45 -8.60 -0.97
CA PRO A 382 11.53 -7.74 -1.42
C PRO A 382 11.15 -7.05 -2.74
N PRO A 383 11.69 -5.85 -3.02
CA PRO A 383 11.43 -5.12 -4.25
C PRO A 383 12.08 -5.83 -5.43
N ASP A 384 11.42 -5.77 -6.59
CA ASP A 384 11.98 -6.23 -7.87
C ASP A 384 13.15 -5.34 -8.31
N LEU A 385 13.96 -5.81 -9.27
CA LEU A 385 15.15 -5.10 -9.73
C LEU A 385 14.86 -3.68 -10.27
N GLU A 386 13.72 -3.51 -10.94
CA GLU A 386 13.26 -2.22 -11.46
C GLU A 386 12.90 -1.25 -10.34
N LEU A 387 12.16 -1.75 -9.34
CA LEU A 387 11.79 -0.99 -8.15
C LEU A 387 13.03 -0.64 -7.28
N GLU A 388 13.99 -1.57 -7.16
CA GLU A 388 15.30 -1.28 -6.55
C GLU A 388 16.05 -0.20 -7.32
N GLY A 389 15.99 -0.22 -8.65
CA GLY A 389 16.53 0.83 -9.52
C GLY A 389 15.89 2.19 -9.24
N LEU A 390 14.57 2.23 -9.05
CA LEU A 390 13.82 3.44 -8.70
C LEU A 390 14.22 3.99 -7.32
N PHE A 391 14.32 3.14 -6.30
CA PHE A 391 14.76 3.57 -4.96
C PHE A 391 16.20 4.09 -4.95
N LYS A 392 17.10 3.50 -5.75
CA LYS A 392 18.48 4.00 -5.88
C LYS A 392 18.56 5.38 -6.54
N ARG A 393 17.63 5.72 -7.44
CA ARG A 393 17.56 7.07 -8.02
C ARG A 393 17.19 8.12 -6.97
N HIS A 394 16.34 7.76 -6.01
CA HIS A 394 15.87 8.63 -4.93
C HIS A 394 16.46 8.25 -3.56
N PHE A 395 17.76 7.93 -3.51
CA PHE A 395 18.41 7.36 -2.33
C PHE A 395 18.36 8.26 -1.07
N THR A 396 18.27 9.58 -1.22
CA THR A 396 18.26 10.52 -0.08
C THR A 396 16.89 10.76 0.51
N THR A 397 15.83 10.42 -0.21
CA THR A 397 14.43 10.73 0.15
C THR A 397 13.59 9.47 0.34
N VAL A 398 14.04 8.31 -0.14
CA VAL A 398 13.27 7.07 -0.12
C VAL A 398 14.05 5.93 0.56
N GLU A 399 13.44 5.34 1.58
CA GLU A 399 13.92 4.11 2.23
C GLU A 399 12.89 2.98 2.11
N PHE A 400 13.37 1.73 2.00
CA PHE A 400 12.51 0.54 1.92
C PHE A 400 12.83 -0.45 3.03
N PHE A 401 11.79 -0.92 3.73
CA PHE A 401 11.87 -1.93 4.78
C PHE A 401 11.01 -3.16 4.45
N GLN A 402 11.60 -4.35 4.61
CA GLN A 402 10.90 -5.61 4.41
C GLN A 402 10.16 -6.02 5.70
N GLY A 403 8.84 -5.95 5.71
CA GLY A 403 8.00 -6.29 6.87
C GLY A 403 6.51 -6.18 6.61
N SER A 404 5.69 -6.42 7.64
CA SER A 404 4.23 -6.34 7.55
C SER A 404 3.68 -5.32 8.54
N ILE A 405 2.78 -4.46 8.08
CA ILE A 405 2.04 -3.49 8.92
C ILE A 405 1.30 -4.20 10.07
N MET A 406 0.79 -5.41 9.82
CA MET A 406 0.10 -6.24 10.81
C MET A 406 0.97 -6.63 12.04
N ASN A 407 2.30 -6.47 11.94
CA ASN A 407 3.22 -6.82 13.00
C ASN A 407 3.66 -5.54 13.75
N PRO A 408 3.38 -5.41 15.06
CA PRO A 408 3.74 -4.21 15.81
C PRO A 408 5.25 -3.96 15.89
N ILE A 409 6.07 -5.02 15.77
CA ILE A 409 7.54 -4.88 15.75
C ILE A 409 7.99 -4.14 14.49
N ASP A 410 7.37 -4.41 13.35
CA ASP A 410 7.70 -3.74 12.09
C ASP A 410 7.21 -2.28 12.10
N LEU A 411 6.07 -1.99 12.74
CA LEU A 411 5.59 -0.62 12.96
C LEU A 411 6.55 0.18 13.84
N GLN A 412 7.07 -0.43 14.91
CA GLN A 412 8.09 0.19 15.77
C GLN A 412 9.39 0.44 15.00
N ARG A 413 9.78 -0.49 14.12
CA ARG A 413 11.00 -0.41 13.31
C ARG A 413 10.98 0.74 12.31
N VAL A 414 9.81 1.07 11.78
CA VAL A 414 9.54 2.20 10.88
C VAL A 414 9.13 3.47 11.65
N LYS A 415 9.04 3.39 12.99
CA LYS A 415 8.68 4.51 13.88
C LYS A 415 7.37 5.20 13.49
N VAL A 416 6.31 4.41 13.31
CA VAL A 416 4.98 4.92 12.93
C VAL A 416 4.45 5.96 13.92
N HIS A 417 4.80 5.88 15.20
CA HIS A 417 4.40 6.86 16.23
C HIS A 417 4.98 8.27 16.03
N GLU A 418 6.09 8.38 15.29
CA GLU A 418 6.75 9.66 14.95
C GLU A 418 6.43 10.11 13.51
N ALA A 419 5.72 9.29 12.73
CA ALA A 419 5.39 9.57 11.34
C ALA A 419 4.30 10.64 11.24
N ASP A 420 4.36 11.44 10.17
CA ASP A 420 3.38 12.50 9.90
C ASP A 420 2.06 11.93 9.36
N ALA A 421 2.15 10.93 8.47
CA ALA A 421 1.00 10.21 7.95
C ALA A 421 1.38 8.79 7.49
N CYS A 422 0.38 7.92 7.42
CA CYS A 422 0.48 6.61 6.77
C CYS A 422 -0.41 6.53 5.53
N LEU A 423 0.18 6.15 4.40
CA LEU A 423 -0.51 5.99 3.12
C LEU A 423 -0.68 4.51 2.80
N VAL A 424 -1.92 4.07 2.55
CA VAL A 424 -2.26 2.69 2.19
C VAL A 424 -2.69 2.64 0.72
N LEU A 425 -1.83 2.08 -0.13
CA LEU A 425 -2.07 1.88 -1.57
C LEU A 425 -2.82 0.57 -1.83
N ALA A 426 -3.76 0.60 -2.77
CA ALA A 426 -4.57 -0.56 -3.17
C ALA A 426 -4.17 -1.10 -4.54
N ASN A 427 -4.32 -2.42 -4.75
CA ASN A 427 -4.20 -3.00 -6.09
C ASN A 427 -5.47 -2.74 -6.91
N LYS A 428 -5.37 -1.89 -7.93
CA LYS A 428 -6.49 -1.54 -8.81
C LYS A 428 -6.93 -2.67 -9.74
N TYR A 429 -6.00 -3.58 -10.06
CA TYR A 429 -6.18 -4.64 -11.03
C TYR A 429 -6.36 -6.01 -10.34
N CYS A 430 -6.93 -6.01 -9.14
CA CYS A 430 -7.19 -7.24 -8.39
C CYS A 430 -8.38 -8.02 -8.97
N GLN A 431 -8.38 -9.35 -8.76
CA GLN A 431 -9.48 -10.21 -9.20
C GLN A 431 -10.74 -10.03 -8.35
N ASP A 432 -10.54 -9.84 -7.04
CA ASP A 432 -11.59 -9.60 -6.08
C ASP A 432 -11.32 -8.27 -5.35
N PRO A 433 -12.02 -7.18 -5.72
CA PRO A 433 -11.84 -5.87 -5.09
C PRO A 433 -12.27 -5.85 -3.63
N ASP A 434 -13.22 -6.69 -3.21
CA ASP A 434 -13.69 -6.72 -1.83
C ASP A 434 -12.65 -7.35 -0.90
N ALA A 435 -11.96 -8.38 -1.36
CA ALA A 435 -10.88 -9.00 -0.61
C ALA A 435 -9.67 -8.06 -0.43
N GLU A 436 -9.32 -7.27 -1.45
CA GLU A 436 -8.24 -6.28 -1.35
C GLU A 436 -8.61 -5.14 -0.40
N ASP A 437 -9.84 -4.62 -0.48
CA ASP A 437 -10.35 -3.61 0.45
C ASP A 437 -10.37 -4.13 1.90
N ALA A 438 -10.82 -5.36 2.12
CA ALA A 438 -10.78 -5.98 3.44
C ALA A 438 -9.34 -6.06 3.99
N ALA A 439 -8.37 -6.42 3.15
CA ALA A 439 -6.96 -6.42 3.54
C ALA A 439 -6.45 -5.02 3.88
N ASN A 440 -6.86 -3.98 3.13
CA ASN A 440 -6.52 -2.59 3.40
C ASN A 440 -7.13 -2.07 4.70
N ILE A 441 -8.41 -2.36 4.95
CA ILE A 441 -9.08 -2.01 6.21
C ILE A 441 -8.37 -2.66 7.40
N MET A 442 -7.96 -3.93 7.29
CA MET A 442 -7.19 -4.61 8.34
C MET A 442 -5.82 -3.96 8.59
N ARG A 443 -5.16 -3.41 7.55
CA ARG A 443 -3.92 -2.64 7.71
C ARG A 443 -4.18 -1.36 8.51
N VAL A 444 -5.27 -0.63 8.22
CA VAL A 444 -5.68 0.57 8.96
C VAL A 444 -5.95 0.26 10.43
N ILE A 445 -6.72 -0.81 10.71
CA ILE A 445 -6.99 -1.26 12.08
C ILE A 445 -5.67 -1.53 12.82
N SER A 446 -4.70 -2.18 12.17
CA SER A 446 -3.39 -2.44 12.78
C SER A 446 -2.58 -1.17 13.08
N ILE A 447 -2.67 -0.15 12.21
CA ILE A 447 -1.98 1.13 12.40
C ILE A 447 -2.63 1.91 13.55
N LYS A 448 -3.96 2.08 13.50
CA LYS A 448 -4.71 2.82 14.52
C LYS A 448 -4.61 2.16 15.89
N ASN A 449 -4.67 0.82 15.95
CA ASN A 449 -4.46 0.08 17.20
C ASN A 449 -3.03 0.22 17.77
N TYR A 450 -2.04 0.59 16.96
CA TYR A 450 -0.68 0.88 17.42
C TYR A 450 -0.52 2.36 17.83
N SER A 451 -1.10 3.28 17.05
CA SER A 451 -1.08 4.73 17.27
C SER A 451 -2.42 5.31 16.86
N ASP A 452 -3.21 5.79 17.81
CA ASP A 452 -4.55 6.31 17.54
C ASP A 452 -4.52 7.67 16.82
N ASP A 453 -3.57 8.54 17.20
CA ASP A 453 -3.47 9.94 16.74
C ASP A 453 -2.86 10.12 15.33
N ILE A 454 -2.43 9.04 14.67
CA ILE A 454 -1.77 9.13 13.36
C ILE A 454 -2.78 9.37 12.25
N ARG A 455 -2.47 10.29 11.32
CA ARG A 455 -3.24 10.49 10.10
C ARG A 455 -3.09 9.31 9.14
N VAL A 456 -4.19 8.71 8.70
CA VAL A 456 -4.18 7.59 7.75
C VAL A 456 -4.97 7.96 6.48
N ILE A 457 -4.33 7.81 5.32
CA ILE A 457 -4.97 7.98 4.01
C ILE A 457 -4.99 6.62 3.31
N ILE A 458 -6.18 6.14 2.96
CA ILE A 458 -6.39 4.80 2.40
C ILE A 458 -7.09 4.88 1.04
N GLN A 459 -6.61 4.08 0.08
CA GLN A 459 -7.34 3.80 -1.15
C GLN A 459 -8.28 2.61 -0.95
N LEU A 460 -9.53 2.76 -1.39
CA LEU A 460 -10.51 1.68 -1.49
C LEU A 460 -11.01 1.54 -2.92
N MET A 461 -11.28 0.31 -3.33
CA MET A 461 -11.86 -0.02 -4.62
C MET A 461 -13.37 0.27 -4.62
N GLN A 462 -14.09 -0.26 -3.62
CA GLN A 462 -15.56 -0.22 -3.57
C GLN A 462 -16.08 0.78 -2.54
N TYR A 463 -17.23 1.39 -2.87
CA TYR A 463 -17.86 2.39 -2.01
C TYR A 463 -18.45 1.80 -0.74
N HIS A 464 -19.06 0.61 -0.79
CA HIS A 464 -19.70 0.02 0.39
C HIS A 464 -18.69 -0.38 1.48
N ASN A 465 -17.45 -0.70 1.12
CA ASN A 465 -16.40 -1.05 2.07
C ASN A 465 -15.93 0.15 2.91
N LYS A 466 -16.16 1.37 2.40
CA LYS A 466 -15.89 2.63 3.12
C LYS A 466 -16.64 2.72 4.46
N ALA A 467 -17.85 2.16 4.53
CA ALA A 467 -18.65 2.17 5.75
C ALA A 467 -17.96 1.46 6.94
N TYR A 468 -17.13 0.46 6.67
CA TYR A 468 -16.41 -0.26 7.72
C TYR A 468 -15.36 0.61 8.43
N LEU A 469 -14.78 1.60 7.74
CA LEU A 469 -13.81 2.52 8.34
C LEU A 469 -14.48 3.48 9.33
N LEU A 470 -15.71 3.92 9.03
CA LEU A 470 -16.49 4.78 9.93
C LEU A 470 -16.88 4.08 11.24
N ASN A 471 -16.84 2.75 11.28
CA ASN A 471 -17.10 1.97 12.49
C ASN A 471 -15.87 1.85 13.41
N ILE A 472 -14.69 2.28 12.96
CA ILE A 472 -13.46 2.25 13.76
C ILE A 472 -13.49 3.46 14.73
N PRO A 473 -13.32 3.25 16.05
CA PRO A 473 -13.45 4.34 17.02
C PRO A 473 -12.34 5.41 16.92
N SER A 474 -11.13 5.01 16.55
CA SER A 474 -9.98 5.91 16.37
C SER A 474 -9.94 6.58 14.99
N TRP A 475 -10.95 6.36 14.14
CA TRP A 475 -11.04 6.97 12.81
C TRP A 475 -11.72 8.33 12.91
N ASP A 476 -10.98 9.41 12.62
CA ASP A 476 -11.50 10.77 12.71
C ASP A 476 -11.20 11.57 11.43
N TRP A 477 -12.24 11.81 10.64
CA TRP A 477 -12.16 12.62 9.42
C TRP A 477 -11.79 14.09 9.72
N LYS A 478 -12.02 14.59 10.94
CA LYS A 478 -11.63 15.95 11.34
C LYS A 478 -10.11 16.07 11.57
N GLN A 479 -9.44 14.97 11.91
CA GLN A 479 -7.98 14.91 12.04
C GLN A 479 -7.28 14.71 10.68
N GLY A 480 -8.06 14.56 9.60
CA GLY A 480 -7.56 14.34 8.24
C GLY A 480 -7.41 12.86 7.87
N ASP A 481 -8.08 11.94 8.57
CA ASP A 481 -8.20 10.55 8.10
C ASP A 481 -9.11 10.51 6.86
N ASP A 482 -8.51 10.25 5.70
CA ASP A 482 -9.14 10.40 4.40
C ASP A 482 -9.27 9.05 3.68
N VAL A 483 -10.42 8.82 3.05
CA VAL A 483 -10.66 7.64 2.20
C VAL A 483 -10.82 8.06 0.76
N ILE A 484 -9.93 7.57 -0.10
CA ILE A 484 -10.01 7.73 -1.55
C ILE A 484 -10.68 6.49 -2.13
N CYS A 485 -11.99 6.58 -2.37
CA CYS A 485 -12.73 5.51 -3.04
C CYS A 485 -12.62 5.68 -4.57
N LEU A 486 -11.93 4.74 -5.22
CA LEU A 486 -11.69 4.79 -6.67
C LEU A 486 -13.00 4.67 -7.46
N ALA A 487 -13.91 3.77 -7.08
CA ALA A 487 -15.21 3.66 -7.76
C ALA A 487 -16.10 4.91 -7.60
N GLU A 488 -16.08 5.57 -6.42
CA GLU A 488 -16.82 6.81 -6.16
C GLU A 488 -16.32 7.93 -7.08
N LEU A 489 -15.00 8.14 -7.11
CA LEU A 489 -14.39 9.22 -7.87
C LEU A 489 -14.44 8.96 -9.38
N LYS A 490 -14.06 7.74 -9.83
CA LYS A 490 -14.08 7.35 -11.24
C LYS A 490 -15.45 7.58 -11.87
N LEU A 491 -16.49 6.96 -11.30
CA LEU A 491 -17.85 7.08 -11.82
C LEU A 491 -18.41 8.49 -11.66
N GLY A 492 -18.00 9.19 -10.60
CA GLY A 492 -18.35 10.58 -10.41
C GLY A 492 -17.80 11.51 -11.51
N PHE A 493 -16.52 11.38 -11.87
CA PHE A 493 -15.91 12.18 -12.95
C PHE A 493 -16.61 11.93 -14.29
N ILE A 494 -16.94 10.66 -14.57
CA ILE A 494 -17.70 10.26 -15.75
C ILE A 494 -19.12 10.86 -15.70
N ALA A 495 -19.81 10.81 -14.55
CA ALA A 495 -21.13 11.39 -14.37
C ALA A 495 -21.16 12.90 -14.63
N GLN A 496 -20.19 13.65 -14.10
CA GLN A 496 -20.09 15.09 -14.37
C GLN A 496 -19.77 15.37 -15.84
N SER A 497 -19.01 14.50 -16.50
CA SER A 497 -18.73 14.61 -17.94
C SER A 497 -19.98 14.37 -18.80
N CYS A 498 -20.95 13.57 -18.33
CA CYS A 498 -22.26 13.45 -18.97
C CYS A 498 -23.07 14.76 -18.92
N LEU A 499 -22.79 15.65 -17.95
CA LEU A 499 -23.40 16.98 -17.86
C LEU A 499 -22.63 18.00 -18.71
N ALA A 500 -21.30 17.96 -18.62
CA ALA A 500 -20.37 18.84 -19.32
C ALA A 500 -19.19 18.02 -19.92
N PRO A 501 -19.25 17.63 -21.20
CA PRO A 501 -18.18 16.88 -21.88
C PRO A 501 -16.78 17.49 -21.68
N GLY A 502 -15.78 16.69 -21.34
CA GLY A 502 -14.40 17.17 -21.06
C GLY A 502 -14.14 17.65 -19.62
N PHE A 503 -15.17 17.68 -18.76
CA PHE A 503 -14.98 18.06 -17.35
C PHE A 503 -14.07 17.09 -16.58
N SER A 504 -14.10 15.79 -16.89
CA SER A 504 -13.19 14.78 -16.31
C SER A 504 -11.73 15.14 -16.51
N THR A 505 -11.33 15.44 -17.75
CA THR A 505 -9.97 15.83 -18.14
C THR A 505 -9.54 17.13 -17.48
N MET A 506 -10.44 18.13 -17.48
CA MET A 506 -10.21 19.40 -16.80
C MET A 506 -9.81 19.17 -15.34
N MET A 507 -10.63 18.42 -14.62
CA MET A 507 -10.37 18.15 -13.21
C MET A 507 -9.13 17.27 -13.03
N ALA A 508 -8.94 16.24 -13.85
CA ALA A 508 -7.76 15.37 -13.81
C ALA A 508 -6.44 16.13 -13.92
N ASN A 509 -6.43 17.17 -14.74
CA ASN A 509 -5.27 18.04 -14.90
C ASN A 509 -5.04 18.96 -13.69
N LEU A 510 -6.08 19.34 -12.95
CA LEU A 510 -5.97 20.26 -11.80
C LEU A 510 -5.38 19.64 -10.53
N PHE A 511 -5.31 18.31 -10.44
CA PHE A 511 -4.74 17.62 -9.27
C PHE A 511 -3.52 16.75 -9.59
N ALA A 512 -3.19 16.53 -10.86
CA ALA A 512 -1.92 15.96 -11.25
C ALA A 512 -0.87 17.07 -11.27
N MET A 513 0.26 16.87 -10.61
CA MET A 513 1.32 17.88 -10.63
C MET A 513 2.07 17.82 -11.95
N ARG A 514 2.11 18.96 -12.66
CA ARG A 514 2.70 19.02 -13.99
C ARG A 514 3.45 20.31 -14.21
N SER A 515 4.74 20.19 -14.48
CA SER A 515 5.56 21.34 -14.85
C SER A 515 5.23 21.82 -16.26
N PHE A 516 4.76 23.06 -16.39
CA PHE A 516 4.70 23.74 -17.68
C PHE A 516 6.11 24.11 -18.14
N LYS A 517 6.81 23.16 -18.77
CA LYS A 517 8.09 23.43 -19.43
C LYS A 517 7.80 24.09 -20.77
N THR A 518 7.84 25.42 -20.83
CA THR A 518 8.08 26.10 -22.11
C THR A 518 9.33 25.49 -22.69
N ASN A 519 9.21 24.77 -23.79
CA ASN A 519 10.32 24.02 -24.35
C ASN A 519 11.29 25.00 -25.04
N THR A 520 11.96 25.86 -24.28
CA THR A 520 12.91 26.88 -24.74
C THR A 520 14.20 26.25 -25.29
N ARG A 521 14.30 24.91 -25.30
CA ARG A 521 15.38 24.14 -25.93
C ARG A 521 15.00 23.44 -27.23
N CYS A 522 13.73 23.45 -27.61
CA CYS A 522 13.31 23.03 -28.94
C CYS A 522 13.08 24.28 -29.78
N VAL A 523 14.17 24.90 -30.25
CA VAL A 523 14.17 25.61 -31.54
C VAL A 523 14.15 24.54 -32.64
N VAL A 524 13.12 23.70 -32.61
CA VAL A 524 12.66 22.98 -33.78
C VAL A 524 11.69 23.95 -34.45
N ALA A 525 11.74 24.04 -35.78
CA ALA A 525 11.03 25.04 -36.57
C ALA A 525 9.60 25.33 -36.05
N PRO A 526 9.14 26.59 -36.08
CA PRO A 526 7.82 27.02 -35.60
C PRO A 526 6.60 26.38 -36.32
N ASP A 527 6.84 25.39 -37.17
CA ASP A 527 5.84 24.73 -38.01
C ASP A 527 5.38 23.35 -37.46
N ALA A 528 5.91 22.85 -36.32
CA ALA A 528 5.68 21.47 -35.87
C ALA A 528 4.85 21.28 -34.57
N ILE A 529 4.72 22.28 -33.68
CA ILE A 529 3.83 22.16 -32.50
C ILE A 529 2.46 22.70 -32.89
N GLN A 530 1.48 21.81 -33.01
CA GLN A 530 0.10 22.17 -33.34
C GLN A 530 -0.44 23.18 -32.31
N THR A 531 -1.08 24.25 -32.80
CA THR A 531 -1.50 25.39 -31.96
C THR A 531 -2.40 24.99 -30.78
N TRP A 532 -3.17 23.90 -30.90
CA TRP A 532 -4.04 23.41 -29.82
C TRP A 532 -3.28 22.77 -28.67
N GLN A 533 -2.14 22.10 -28.92
CA GLN A 533 -1.35 21.45 -27.88
C GLN A 533 -0.75 22.48 -26.91
N ASN A 534 -0.30 23.64 -27.41
CA ASN A 534 0.22 24.71 -26.57
C ASN A 534 -0.88 25.32 -25.67
N ASP A 535 -2.06 25.57 -26.24
CA ASP A 535 -3.23 26.07 -25.49
C ASP A 535 -3.65 25.06 -24.39
N TYR A 536 -3.64 23.76 -24.71
CA TYR A 536 -3.92 22.68 -23.77
C TYR A 536 -2.85 22.56 -22.67
N LEU A 537 -1.57 22.50 -23.04
CA LEU A 537 -0.43 22.37 -22.12
C LEU A 537 -0.38 23.50 -21.10
N ARG A 538 -0.71 24.72 -21.52
CA ARG A 538 -0.83 25.87 -20.61
C ARG A 538 -1.89 25.63 -19.54
N GLY A 539 -3.01 25.01 -19.92
CA GLY A 539 -4.04 24.59 -18.98
C GLY A 539 -3.58 23.44 -18.07
N THR A 540 -2.77 22.51 -18.57
CA THR A 540 -2.28 21.38 -17.76
C THR A 540 -1.38 21.79 -16.60
N GLY A 541 -0.73 22.95 -16.69
CA GLY A 541 0.09 23.50 -15.60
C GLY A 541 -0.71 24.30 -14.56
N MET A 542 -2.05 24.25 -14.59
CA MET A 542 -2.91 24.86 -13.57
C MET A 542 -3.24 23.83 -12.50
N GLU A 543 -3.16 24.22 -11.23
CA GLU A 543 -3.37 23.35 -10.08
C GLU A 543 -4.32 23.98 -9.07
N MET A 544 -4.92 23.15 -8.20
CA MET A 544 -5.74 23.62 -7.08
C MET A 544 -4.91 23.88 -5.82
N TYR A 545 -5.07 25.09 -5.28
CA TYR A 545 -4.41 25.53 -4.06
C TYR A 545 -5.42 26.07 -3.04
N THR A 546 -5.03 26.03 -1.77
CA THR A 546 -5.79 26.62 -0.66
C THR A 546 -4.94 27.67 0.01
N GLU A 547 -5.48 28.87 0.16
CA GLU A 547 -4.81 29.94 0.87
C GLU A 547 -5.79 30.79 1.66
N THR A 548 -5.28 31.45 2.69
CA THR A 548 -6.07 32.38 3.49
C THR A 548 -6.23 33.71 2.77
N LEU A 549 -7.45 34.26 2.78
CA LEU A 549 -7.73 35.57 2.17
C LEU A 549 -7.22 36.71 3.07
N SER A 550 -6.65 37.75 2.45
CA SER A 550 -6.24 38.98 3.13
C SER A 550 -7.40 39.65 3.88
N PRO A 551 -7.12 40.36 5.00
CA PRO A 551 -8.12 41.19 5.69
C PRO A 551 -8.83 42.22 4.80
N THR A 552 -8.26 42.58 3.66
CA THR A 552 -8.88 43.49 2.68
C THR A 552 -10.21 42.95 2.14
N PHE A 553 -10.35 41.62 2.06
CA PHE A 553 -11.54 40.97 1.50
C PHE A 553 -12.70 40.86 2.50
N ILE A 554 -12.48 41.19 3.78
CA ILE A 554 -13.50 41.05 4.83
C ILE A 554 -14.72 41.93 4.51
N GLY A 555 -15.91 41.33 4.55
CA GLY A 555 -17.18 42.01 4.28
C GLY A 555 -17.51 42.20 2.79
N MET A 556 -16.59 41.88 1.87
CA MET A 556 -16.87 41.88 0.43
C MET A 556 -17.74 40.68 0.05
N PRO A 557 -18.69 40.83 -0.90
CA PRO A 557 -19.41 39.70 -1.45
C PRO A 557 -18.48 38.83 -2.31
N PHE A 558 -18.71 37.52 -2.30
CA PHE A 558 -17.87 36.55 -3.04
C PHE A 558 -17.62 36.95 -4.50
N ALA A 559 -18.67 37.32 -5.24
CA ALA A 559 -18.54 37.73 -6.65
C ALA A 559 -17.58 38.91 -6.86
N HIS A 560 -17.59 39.90 -5.97
CA HIS A 560 -16.69 41.05 -6.08
C HIS A 560 -15.24 40.69 -5.70
N ALA A 561 -15.06 39.82 -4.70
CA ALA A 561 -13.74 39.32 -4.35
C ALA A 561 -13.13 38.49 -5.48
N THR A 562 -13.92 37.62 -6.10
CA THR A 562 -13.51 36.82 -7.26
C THR A 562 -13.14 37.68 -8.46
N GLU A 563 -13.91 38.73 -8.75
CA GLU A 563 -13.57 39.72 -9.79
C GLU A 563 -12.20 40.36 -9.53
N LEU A 564 -11.94 40.78 -8.29
CA LEU A 564 -10.67 41.40 -7.92
C LEU A 564 -9.51 40.40 -8.03
N CYS A 565 -9.70 39.17 -7.54
CA CYS A 565 -8.69 38.10 -7.65
C CYS A 565 -8.36 37.80 -9.12
N PHE A 566 -9.36 37.70 -9.98
CA PHE A 566 -9.15 37.37 -11.38
C PHE A 566 -8.49 38.52 -12.16
N THR A 567 -8.99 39.75 -12.02
CA THR A 567 -8.51 40.90 -12.80
C THR A 567 -7.14 41.40 -12.36
N LYS A 568 -6.91 41.51 -11.04
CA LYS A 568 -5.68 42.08 -10.45
C LYS A 568 -4.63 41.05 -10.07
N LEU A 569 -5.05 39.91 -9.50
CA LEU A 569 -4.12 38.88 -9.02
C LEU A 569 -3.88 37.77 -10.04
N LYS A 570 -4.68 37.69 -11.12
CA LYS A 570 -4.73 36.57 -12.07
C LYS A 570 -4.95 35.22 -11.40
N LEU A 571 -5.72 35.22 -10.31
CA LEU A 571 -6.08 34.01 -9.56
C LEU A 571 -7.58 33.73 -9.74
N LEU A 572 -7.92 32.49 -10.06
CA LEU A 572 -9.31 32.06 -10.17
C LEU A 572 -9.79 31.51 -8.81
N LEU A 573 -10.61 32.29 -8.09
CA LEU A 573 -11.23 31.86 -6.83
C LEU A 573 -12.48 31.02 -7.11
N LEU A 574 -12.45 29.74 -6.74
CA LEU A 574 -13.55 28.77 -6.95
C LEU A 574 -14.53 28.71 -5.78
N ALA A 575 -14.01 28.60 -4.57
CA ALA A 575 -14.79 28.28 -3.38
C ALA A 575 -14.22 28.96 -2.14
N ILE A 576 -15.03 29.06 -1.10
CA ILE A 576 -14.63 29.56 0.22
C ILE A 576 -15.10 28.63 1.32
N GLU A 577 -14.33 28.59 2.40
CA GLU A 577 -14.71 27.94 3.65
C GLU A 577 -15.61 28.86 4.47
N ILE A 578 -16.84 28.41 4.76
CA ILE A 578 -17.78 29.11 5.62
C ILE A 578 -17.81 28.39 6.97
N LYS A 579 -17.40 29.09 8.04
CA LYS A 579 -17.48 28.59 9.41
C LYS A 579 -18.92 28.73 9.92
N GLY A 580 -19.50 27.66 10.44
CA GLY A 580 -20.83 27.67 11.05
C GLY A 580 -20.90 28.53 12.32
N GLU A 581 -22.11 28.85 12.78
CA GLU A 581 -22.35 29.75 13.93
C GLU A 581 -21.69 29.25 15.23
N ASP A 582 -21.57 27.94 15.40
CA ASP A 582 -20.89 27.31 16.55
C ASP A 582 -19.35 27.23 16.40
N GLY A 583 -18.80 27.62 15.24
CA GLY A 583 -17.37 27.61 14.94
C GLY A 583 -16.72 26.22 14.87
N ARG A 584 -17.46 25.14 15.12
CA ARG A 584 -16.94 23.75 15.13
C ARG A 584 -17.07 23.00 13.80
N ASP A 585 -17.98 23.45 12.93
CA ASP A 585 -18.21 22.84 11.63
C ASP A 585 -17.94 23.87 10.52
N SER A 586 -16.99 23.52 9.65
CA SER A 586 -16.59 24.28 8.46
C SER A 586 -17.23 23.65 7.22
N LYS A 587 -18.04 24.41 6.50
CA LYS A 587 -18.66 23.97 5.24
C LYS A 587 -17.93 24.63 4.07
N ILE A 588 -17.43 23.83 3.13
CA ILE A 588 -16.89 24.32 1.86
C ILE A 588 -18.09 24.68 0.96
N SER A 589 -18.15 25.94 0.53
CA SER A 589 -19.21 26.42 -0.37
C SER A 589 -18.62 26.87 -1.70
N ILE A 590 -19.10 26.25 -2.78
CA ILE A 590 -18.63 26.48 -4.15
C ILE A 590 -19.50 27.56 -4.79
N ASN A 591 -18.88 28.66 -5.24
CA ASN A 591 -19.54 29.85 -5.81
C ASN A 591 -20.82 30.29 -5.03
N PRO A 592 -20.71 30.67 -3.74
CA PRO A 592 -21.87 31.01 -2.92
C PRO A 592 -22.58 32.30 -3.36
N ARG A 593 -23.92 32.32 -3.27
CA ARG A 593 -24.76 33.49 -3.57
C ARG A 593 -24.80 34.45 -2.36
N GLY A 594 -24.27 35.66 -2.52
CA GLY A 594 -24.43 36.74 -1.54
C GLY A 594 -23.70 36.57 -0.21
N SER A 595 -22.97 35.47 0.01
CA SER A 595 -22.13 35.29 1.20
C SER A 595 -21.00 36.32 1.24
N LYS A 596 -20.82 36.94 2.39
CA LYS A 596 -19.71 37.85 2.66
C LYS A 596 -18.53 37.08 3.20
N ILE A 597 -17.33 37.47 2.79
CA ILE A 597 -16.09 36.87 3.28
C ILE A 597 -15.88 37.29 4.75
N GLN A 598 -15.65 36.29 5.61
CA GLN A 598 -15.36 36.50 7.02
C GLN A 598 -13.85 36.65 7.25
N ALA A 599 -13.46 37.05 8.46
CA ALA A 599 -12.05 37.07 8.82
C ALA A 599 -11.49 35.64 8.83
N SER A 600 -10.26 35.45 8.34
CA SER A 600 -9.58 34.15 8.29
C SER A 600 -10.29 33.06 7.47
N THR A 601 -11.06 33.44 6.45
CA THR A 601 -11.64 32.50 5.49
C THR A 601 -10.56 31.93 4.58
N GLN A 602 -10.53 30.60 4.42
CA GLN A 602 -9.74 29.95 3.39
C GLN A 602 -10.46 30.03 2.03
N GLY A 603 -9.73 30.43 1.00
CA GLY A 603 -10.15 30.42 -0.39
C GLY A 603 -9.49 29.29 -1.16
N PHE A 604 -10.24 28.68 -2.07
CA PHE A 604 -9.76 27.66 -2.99
C PHE A 604 -9.51 28.30 -4.36
N PHE A 605 -8.28 28.23 -4.84
CA PHE A 605 -7.82 28.89 -6.05
C PHE A 605 -7.35 27.90 -7.10
N ILE A 606 -7.51 28.26 -8.37
CA ILE A 606 -6.76 27.66 -9.49
C ILE A 606 -5.68 28.66 -9.92
N ALA A 607 -4.43 28.21 -9.94
CA ALA A 607 -3.25 28.99 -10.33
C ALA A 607 -2.13 28.08 -10.85
N GLN A 608 -1.03 28.65 -11.36
CA GLN A 608 0.09 27.86 -11.88
C GLN A 608 1.05 27.38 -10.78
N SER A 609 1.12 28.09 -9.66
CA SER A 609 2.02 27.74 -8.56
C SER A 609 1.49 28.20 -7.20
N ALA A 610 1.96 27.58 -6.12
CA ALA A 610 1.63 27.98 -4.75
C ALA A 610 2.07 29.44 -4.44
N ASP A 611 3.24 29.85 -4.95
CA ASP A 611 3.76 31.21 -4.76
C ASP A 611 2.86 32.29 -5.38
N GLU A 612 2.22 31.99 -6.51
CA GLU A 612 1.23 32.88 -7.12
C GLU A 612 0.01 33.08 -6.22
N VAL A 613 -0.42 32.04 -5.52
CA VAL A 613 -1.63 32.07 -4.69
C VAL A 613 -1.40 32.89 -3.41
N LYS A 614 -0.15 32.92 -2.89
CA LYS A 614 0.23 33.78 -1.75
C LYS A 614 -0.03 35.28 -2.00
N ARG A 615 -0.16 35.71 -3.26
CA ARG A 615 -0.58 37.08 -3.61
C ARG A 615 -1.94 37.44 -3.00
N ALA A 616 -2.86 36.48 -2.88
CA ALA A 616 -4.17 36.68 -2.26
C ALA A 616 -4.07 37.03 -0.75
N TRP A 617 -3.09 36.45 -0.06
CA TRP A 617 -2.80 36.77 1.34
C TRP A 617 -2.07 38.10 1.50
N TYR A 618 -1.11 38.41 0.62
CA TYR A 618 -0.34 39.65 0.70
C TYR A 618 -1.08 40.89 0.20
N TYR A 619 -2.20 40.73 -0.51
CA TYR A 619 -2.93 41.84 -1.11
C TYR A 619 -3.39 42.84 -0.06
N CYS A 620 -3.10 44.12 -0.27
CA CYS A 620 -3.55 45.21 0.59
C CYS A 620 -3.98 46.37 -0.31
N LYS A 621 -5.23 46.81 -0.18
CA LYS A 621 -5.79 47.87 -1.03
C LYS A 621 -4.94 49.14 -0.99
N ALA A 622 -4.58 49.62 0.19
CA ALA A 622 -3.78 50.84 0.35
C ALA A 622 -2.36 50.73 -0.24
N CYS A 623 -1.77 49.53 -0.18
CA CYS A 623 -0.39 49.29 -0.57
C CYS A 623 -0.30 48.88 -2.08
N HIS A 624 -1.32 48.23 -2.69
CA HIS A 624 -1.22 47.54 -4.00
C HIS A 624 -2.28 47.91 -5.06
N GLU A 625 -3.19 48.86 -4.80
CA GLU A 625 -4.30 49.19 -5.74
C GLU A 625 -3.83 49.73 -7.10
N GLU A 626 -2.76 50.52 -7.11
CA GLU A 626 -2.19 51.15 -8.33
C GLU A 626 -1.21 50.26 -9.11
N ILE A 627 -0.81 49.11 -8.56
CA ILE A 627 0.15 48.22 -9.22
C ILE A 627 -0.55 47.49 -10.38
N ARG A 628 0.09 47.52 -11.56
CA ARG A 628 -0.36 46.81 -12.77
C ARG A 628 0.33 45.46 -12.93
N ASP A 629 1.62 45.39 -12.59
CA ASP A 629 2.40 44.16 -12.68
C ASP A 629 2.22 43.30 -11.42
N GLU A 630 1.63 42.14 -11.59
CA GLU A 630 1.28 41.20 -10.52
C GLU A 630 2.48 40.63 -9.74
N THR A 631 3.67 40.56 -10.37
CA THR A 631 4.90 40.04 -9.74
C THR A 631 5.46 40.96 -8.65
N LEU A 632 5.00 42.22 -8.62
CA LEU A 632 5.40 43.20 -7.62
C LEU A 632 4.57 43.11 -6.33
N ILE A 633 3.48 42.32 -6.32
CA ILE A 633 2.62 42.11 -5.16
C ILE A 633 3.33 41.19 -4.16
N LYS A 634 4.03 41.81 -3.20
CA LYS A 634 4.76 41.13 -2.13
C LYS A 634 4.20 41.51 -0.75
N LYS A 635 4.66 40.83 0.30
CA LYS A 635 4.23 41.07 1.68
C LYS A 635 4.36 42.56 2.04
N CYS A 636 3.21 43.19 2.28
CA CYS A 636 3.16 44.59 2.67
C CYS A 636 3.65 44.79 4.12
N LYS A 637 4.21 45.98 4.41
CA LYS A 637 4.58 46.40 5.78
C LYS A 637 3.42 47.09 6.53
N CYS A 638 2.26 47.18 5.87
CA CYS A 638 1.01 47.66 6.44
C CYS A 638 0.74 46.80 7.72
N LYS A 639 0.69 47.40 8.94
CA LYS A 639 0.35 46.65 10.18
C LYS A 639 -1.05 46.06 9.99
N ASN A 640 -1.27 44.79 10.36
CA ASN A 640 -2.61 44.20 10.44
C ASN A 640 -3.51 45.20 11.19
N CYS A 641 -4.36 45.90 10.44
CA CYS A 641 -5.29 46.83 11.02
C CYS A 641 -6.35 45.96 11.68
N ASP A 642 -6.29 45.86 13.02
CA ASP A 642 -7.44 45.46 13.81
C ASP A 642 -8.59 46.42 13.47
N VAL A 643 -9.48 45.98 12.59
CA VAL A 643 -10.71 46.71 12.28
C VAL A 643 -11.66 46.50 13.44
N GLY A 644 -11.57 47.41 14.40
CA GLY A 644 -12.40 47.40 15.60
C GLY A 644 -12.46 48.78 16.24
N LYS A 645 -12.87 49.79 15.45
CA LYS A 645 -13.65 50.98 15.87
C LYS A 645 -13.68 52.01 14.74
N GLU A 646 -14.84 52.17 14.13
CA GLU A 646 -15.20 53.42 13.44
C GLU A 646 -15.02 54.58 14.43
N LYS A 647 -14.24 55.58 14.05
CA LYS A 647 -14.31 56.92 14.62
C LYS A 647 -14.63 57.88 13.50
N GLU A 648 -15.80 58.49 13.60
CA GLU A 648 -16.24 59.63 12.82
C GLU A 648 -15.13 60.68 12.69
N ILE A 649 -14.92 61.11 11.46
CA ILE A 649 -14.09 62.26 11.12
C ILE A 649 -14.88 63.51 11.48
N THR A 650 -14.43 64.25 12.49
CA THR A 650 -14.78 65.68 12.64
C THR A 650 -13.53 66.52 12.39
N LEU A 651 -13.61 67.32 11.33
CA LEU A 651 -12.64 68.35 10.93
C LEU A 651 -12.41 69.37 12.04
N LEU A 652 -11.14 69.74 12.29
CA LEU A 652 -10.67 71.14 12.44
C LEU A 652 -9.16 71.21 12.73
N GLY A 653 -8.43 71.88 11.84
CA GLY A 653 -7.60 73.04 12.22
C GLY A 653 -6.19 72.85 12.79
N ASN A 654 -5.20 73.13 11.92
CA ASN A 654 -4.04 74.01 12.14
C ASN A 654 -2.81 73.56 13.00
N LYS A 655 -1.68 73.53 12.26
CA LYS A 655 -0.40 74.26 12.46
C LYS A 655 0.68 73.78 13.45
N ASN A 656 1.88 73.66 12.85
CA ASN A 656 3.24 73.97 13.33
C ASN A 656 4.17 72.82 13.82
N THR A 657 5.08 72.45 12.90
CA THR A 657 6.55 72.20 13.00
C THR A 657 7.32 72.64 14.27
N PRO A 658 8.61 72.24 14.49
CA PRO A 658 9.41 71.10 13.96
C PRO A 658 10.40 70.46 15.00
N THR A 659 11.35 69.67 14.48
CA THR A 659 12.72 69.35 14.98
C THR A 659 12.94 68.23 16.01
N ALA A 660 13.49 67.09 15.56
CA ALA A 660 14.89 66.71 15.78
C ALA A 660 15.24 65.35 15.12
N MET A 661 16.36 65.34 14.40
CA MET A 661 17.15 64.21 13.88
C MET A 661 18.56 64.39 14.51
N PRO A 662 19.57 63.49 14.40
CA PRO A 662 19.62 62.11 13.85
C PRO A 662 20.55 61.15 14.66
N ASN A 663 20.88 59.98 14.05
CA ASN A 663 22.08 59.12 14.22
C ASN A 663 22.04 58.08 15.39
N SER A 664 22.56 56.84 15.29
CA SER A 664 23.49 56.16 14.36
C SER A 664 23.43 54.60 14.47
N ILE A 665 23.75 53.93 13.36
CA ILE A 665 24.71 52.81 13.16
C ILE A 665 24.61 51.49 13.99
N MET A 666 24.30 50.43 13.23
CA MET A 666 24.81 49.03 13.17
C MET A 666 25.15 48.17 14.41
N SER A 667 24.58 46.96 14.32
CA SER A 667 25.21 45.62 14.44
C SER A 667 24.94 44.77 15.70
N ALA A 668 24.50 43.55 15.36
CA ALA A 668 24.78 42.25 15.97
C ALA A 668 24.08 41.78 17.26
N ALA A 669 23.77 40.47 17.19
CA ALA A 669 23.54 39.50 18.26
C ALA A 669 22.19 39.54 18.99
N LYS A 670 21.36 38.52 18.74
CA LYS A 670 20.40 38.03 19.75
C LYS A 670 20.83 36.65 20.23
N GLN A 671 21.39 36.67 21.43
CA GLN A 671 21.65 35.53 22.29
C GLN A 671 20.35 34.79 22.64
N VAL A 672 20.52 33.48 22.77
CA VAL A 672 19.65 32.54 23.49
C VAL A 672 19.51 32.98 24.94
N ASN A 673 18.27 33.13 25.45
CA ASN A 673 17.91 32.69 26.80
C ASN A 673 16.41 32.72 27.12
N LYS A 674 15.95 31.55 27.60
CA LYS A 674 15.00 31.31 28.70
C LYS A 674 13.62 31.98 28.65
N VAL A 675 12.62 31.17 28.29
CA VAL A 675 11.24 31.34 28.75
C VAL A 675 11.08 30.64 30.10
N LYS A 676 10.66 31.39 31.13
CA LYS A 676 10.17 30.85 32.41
C LYS A 676 8.69 30.45 32.26
N PRO A 677 8.25 29.28 32.74
CA PRO A 677 6.83 28.98 32.89
C PRO A 677 6.29 29.51 34.22
N ILE A 678 5.02 29.91 34.21
CA ILE A 678 4.25 30.37 35.37
C ILE A 678 3.68 29.15 36.11
N ASN A 679 3.96 29.08 37.41
CA ASN A 679 3.45 28.09 38.37
C ASN A 679 2.03 28.41 38.84
N ARG A 680 1.23 27.36 39.10
CA ARG A 680 0.39 27.18 40.31
C ARG A 680 0.02 25.69 40.46
N PRO A 681 -0.28 25.20 41.68
CA PRO A 681 0.61 24.26 42.38
C PRO A 681 0.09 22.82 42.47
N ALA A 682 1.02 21.89 42.69
CA ALA A 682 0.80 20.49 43.00
C ALA A 682 0.65 20.27 44.51
N ASP A 683 -0.27 19.38 44.89
CA ASP A 683 -0.30 18.74 46.21
C ASP A 683 0.19 17.29 46.09
N LYS A 684 0.94 16.86 47.12
CA LYS A 684 1.78 15.67 47.14
C LYS A 684 1.06 14.43 47.68
N GLY A 685 1.44 13.25 47.18
CA GLY A 685 1.30 11.98 47.89
C GLY A 685 1.65 10.76 47.03
N SER A 686 2.80 10.15 47.27
CA SER A 686 3.32 8.93 46.60
C SER A 686 3.35 7.73 47.58
N PRO A 687 3.84 6.52 47.23
CA PRO A 687 3.04 5.32 46.96
C PRO A 687 3.30 4.17 47.96
N ASN A 688 2.54 3.06 47.90
CA ASN A 688 3.02 1.77 48.43
C ASN A 688 2.38 0.54 47.76
N GLN A 689 3.21 -0.49 47.59
CA GLN A 689 2.96 -1.81 47.00
C GLN A 689 2.24 -2.79 47.94
N ASN A 690 1.39 -3.70 47.42
CA ASN A 690 1.61 -5.16 47.36
C ASN A 690 0.31 -6.01 47.26
N TYR A 691 0.35 -6.93 46.28
CA TYR A 691 -0.18 -8.31 46.18
C TYR A 691 -1.45 -8.83 46.92
N ASN A 692 -2.32 -9.42 46.06
CA ASN A 692 -3.04 -10.71 46.15
C ASN A 692 -4.45 -10.86 46.79
N ARG A 693 -5.39 -11.18 45.88
CA ARG A 693 -6.30 -12.37 45.87
C ARG A 693 -7.70 -12.27 46.51
N ALA A 694 -8.69 -12.15 45.60
CA ALA A 694 -10.02 -12.79 45.52
C ALA A 694 -10.88 -13.00 46.79
N GLN A 695 -12.09 -12.40 46.82
CA GLN A 695 -13.38 -13.06 46.50
C GLN A 695 -14.56 -12.07 46.59
N GLN A 696 -15.45 -12.18 45.59
CA GLN A 696 -16.89 -11.87 45.52
C GLN A 696 -17.52 -10.86 46.49
N GLU A 697 -18.13 -9.80 45.93
CA GLU A 697 -19.60 -9.60 45.96
C GLU A 697 -20.02 -8.48 44.99
N GLU A 698 -21.25 -8.59 44.49
CA GLU A 698 -21.85 -7.91 43.35
C GLU A 698 -22.04 -6.40 43.54
N GLY A 699 -21.81 -5.62 42.47
CA GLY A 699 -22.11 -4.18 42.42
C GLY A 699 -22.04 -3.65 40.99
N SER A 700 -23.20 -3.39 40.41
CA SER A 700 -23.45 -2.96 39.03
C SER A 700 -22.65 -1.73 38.59
N TYR A 701 -22.05 -1.81 37.39
CA TYR A 701 -21.36 -0.75 36.68
C TYR A 701 -22.33 0.31 36.13
N ALA A 702 -22.05 1.59 36.37
CA ALA A 702 -22.69 2.73 35.71
C ALA A 702 -21.68 3.40 34.76
N GLY A 703 -21.67 2.95 33.50
CA GLY A 703 -21.07 3.67 32.37
C GLY A 703 -22.12 4.60 31.75
N TYR A 704 -21.74 5.86 31.55
CA TYR A 704 -22.59 6.89 30.96
C TYR A 704 -23.03 6.54 29.53
N GLN A 705 -24.31 6.21 29.40
CA GLN A 705 -25.07 6.22 28.15
C GLN A 705 -25.45 7.67 27.81
N LEU A 706 -25.00 8.17 26.66
CA LEU A 706 -25.63 9.31 26.00
C LEU A 706 -25.51 9.15 24.48
N ALA A 707 -26.22 8.12 24.01
CA ALA A 707 -26.61 7.92 22.63
C ALA A 707 -27.89 7.10 22.63
N TYR A 708 -29.05 7.73 22.87
CA TYR A 708 -30.37 7.15 22.58
C TYR A 708 -31.44 8.23 22.67
N GLU A 709 -31.76 8.87 21.55
CA GLU A 709 -33.12 9.38 21.32
C GLU A 709 -33.45 9.62 19.84
N VAL A 710 -33.45 8.56 19.03
CA VAL A 710 -34.29 8.50 17.82
C VAL A 710 -34.84 7.08 17.69
N LYS A 711 -35.75 6.71 18.60
CA LYS A 711 -36.57 5.50 18.45
C LYS A 711 -38.01 5.79 18.86
N LYS A 712 -38.66 6.63 18.05
CA LYS A 712 -40.12 6.68 17.93
C LYS A 712 -40.44 6.84 16.45
N LEU A 713 -41.46 6.11 16.00
CA LEU A 713 -41.94 5.96 14.61
C LEU A 713 -41.35 4.76 13.83
N LEU A 714 -41.71 3.54 14.26
CA LEU A 714 -42.00 2.45 13.33
C LEU A 714 -43.30 1.74 13.78
N PRO A 715 -44.23 1.45 12.85
CA PRO A 715 -45.04 0.25 12.91
C PRO A 715 -44.41 -0.83 12.02
N THR A 716 -44.16 -1.99 12.61
CA THR A 716 -43.69 -3.20 11.94
C THR A 716 -44.82 -3.88 11.18
N THR A 717 -44.68 -4.07 9.87
CA THR A 717 -45.57 -4.94 9.08
C THR A 717 -45.21 -6.41 9.33
N ARG A 718 -46.10 -7.15 10.01
CA ARG A 718 -46.13 -8.62 10.05
C ARG A 718 -47.15 -9.12 9.01
N GLY A 719 -46.76 -10.08 8.20
CA GLY A 719 -47.68 -10.83 7.34
C GLY A 719 -48.53 -11.83 8.15
N GLY A 720 -49.76 -12.09 7.67
CA GLY A 720 -50.64 -13.15 8.17
C GLY A 720 -52.12 -12.88 7.91
N SER A 721 -52.71 -13.70 7.05
CA SER A 721 -54.11 -13.74 6.57
C SER A 721 -55.20 -13.94 7.66
N ALA A 722 -56.42 -13.46 7.34
CA ALA A 722 -57.78 -13.95 7.69
C ALA A 722 -58.64 -13.16 8.72
N GLY A 723 -59.75 -12.59 8.21
CA GLY A 723 -61.12 -12.87 8.70
C GLY A 723 -61.73 -12.08 9.89
N THR A 724 -62.70 -11.22 9.56
CA THR A 724 -64.00 -10.96 10.25
C THR A 724 -64.13 -10.09 11.53
N ASN A 725 -64.92 -9.01 11.36
CA ASN A 725 -66.00 -8.44 12.18
C ASN A 725 -65.82 -7.82 13.60
N ILE A 726 -66.10 -6.50 13.65
CA ILE A 726 -67.14 -5.77 14.44
C ILE A 726 -66.94 -5.44 15.95
N ASN A 727 -67.00 -4.11 16.21
CA ASN A 727 -67.53 -3.30 17.34
C ASN A 727 -66.78 -3.01 18.66
N SER A 728 -66.68 -1.68 18.91
CA SER A 728 -66.96 -0.91 20.15
C SER A 728 -66.01 -1.11 21.35
N ASN A 729 -65.64 -0.13 22.17
CA ASN A 729 -65.98 1.27 22.39
C ASN A 729 -64.82 1.89 23.19
N GLY A 730 -64.41 3.12 22.87
CA GLY A 730 -63.48 3.89 23.71
C GLY A 730 -63.89 5.36 23.71
N ILE A 731 -64.32 5.85 24.87
CA ILE A 731 -64.45 7.26 25.27
C ILE A 731 -63.66 7.36 26.59
N GLN A 732 -62.87 8.36 26.98
CA GLN A 732 -62.23 9.57 26.43
C GLN A 732 -61.83 10.39 27.67
N ILE A 733 -60.56 10.70 27.91
CA ILE A 733 -60.06 11.80 28.79
C ILE A 733 -58.67 12.14 28.18
N GLY A 734 -58.28 13.31 27.69
CA GLY A 734 -58.84 14.67 27.74
C GLY A 734 -57.74 15.64 28.16
N ILE A 735 -56.84 16.05 27.25
CA ILE A 735 -55.97 17.25 27.39
C ILE A 735 -55.76 17.91 26.01
N ALA A 736 -56.40 19.07 25.85
CA ALA A 736 -56.13 20.22 24.96
C ALA A 736 -55.45 19.99 23.59
N ASP A 737 -56.26 19.77 22.56
CA ASP A 737 -55.95 20.09 21.16
C ASP A 737 -56.66 21.39 20.77
N ASP A 738 -55.90 22.47 20.59
CA ASP A 738 -56.38 23.70 19.93
C ASP A 738 -55.22 24.30 19.11
N GLN A 739 -54.73 23.53 18.12
CA GLN A 739 -53.96 24.07 16.98
C GLN A 739 -53.78 23.08 15.81
N ALA A 740 -54.68 22.11 15.64
CA ALA A 740 -54.71 21.25 14.46
C ALA A 740 -55.80 21.70 13.49
N LYS A 741 -55.53 22.76 12.73
CA LYS A 741 -56.18 23.00 11.44
C LYS A 741 -55.11 23.28 10.40
N ASP A 742 -55.20 22.52 9.31
CA ASP A 742 -54.46 22.63 8.04
C ASP A 742 -53.09 21.93 7.97
N PHE A 743 -53.05 20.62 8.19
CA PHE A 743 -52.07 19.75 7.53
C PHE A 743 -52.80 18.58 6.84
N ASP A 744 -53.12 18.78 5.55
CA ASP A 744 -53.62 17.72 4.66
C ASP A 744 -52.53 16.65 4.48
N PHE A 745 -52.57 15.59 5.29
CA PHE A 745 -51.65 14.45 5.25
C PHE A 745 -51.74 13.62 3.94
N GLU A 746 -52.70 13.90 3.06
CA GLU A 746 -52.98 13.12 1.84
C GLU A 746 -52.27 13.61 0.56
N LYS A 747 -51.39 14.64 0.61
CA LYS A 747 -50.75 15.19 -0.62
C LYS A 747 -49.24 15.46 -0.60
N THR A 748 -48.50 15.18 0.47
CA THR A 748 -47.04 15.37 0.50
C THR A 748 -46.30 14.12 0.01
N GLU A 749 -46.20 13.96 -1.31
CA GLU A 749 -45.34 12.93 -1.90
C GLU A 749 -43.86 13.19 -1.51
N MET A 750 -43.17 12.15 -1.04
CA MET A 750 -41.72 12.18 -0.81
C MET A 750 -41.00 12.27 -2.17
N LYS A 751 -40.46 13.44 -2.51
CA LYS A 751 -39.75 13.69 -3.77
C LYS A 751 -38.22 13.63 -3.63
N TYR A 752 -37.73 13.82 -2.42
CA TYR A 752 -36.30 13.93 -2.12
C TYR A 752 -35.91 12.92 -1.05
N ASP A 753 -34.60 12.70 -0.93
CA ASP A 753 -34.04 11.90 0.14
C ASP A 753 -34.14 12.62 1.50
N SER A 754 -33.81 11.92 2.59
CA SER A 754 -33.84 12.48 3.94
C SER A 754 -32.96 13.72 4.13
N THR A 755 -31.88 13.88 3.35
CA THR A 755 -30.99 15.05 3.44
C THR A 755 -31.40 16.21 2.52
N GLY A 756 -32.27 15.97 1.54
CA GLY A 756 -32.66 16.94 0.51
C GLY A 756 -31.62 17.14 -0.62
N MET A 757 -30.60 16.29 -0.69
CA MET A 757 -29.48 16.40 -1.63
C MET A 757 -29.72 15.70 -2.97
N PHE A 758 -30.62 14.73 -3.01
CA PHE A 758 -30.90 13.90 -4.20
C PHE A 758 -32.40 13.72 -4.43
N HIS A 759 -32.77 13.52 -5.70
CA HIS A 759 -34.12 13.09 -6.06
C HIS A 759 -34.35 11.64 -5.65
N TRP A 760 -35.50 11.36 -5.04
CA TRP A 760 -35.86 10.05 -4.53
C TRP A 760 -37.18 9.57 -5.14
N SER A 761 -37.30 8.26 -5.32
CA SER A 761 -38.55 7.59 -5.69
C SER A 761 -38.80 6.35 -4.85
N SER A 762 -40.07 5.93 -4.80
CA SER A 762 -40.44 4.61 -4.28
C SER A 762 -39.65 3.50 -4.98
N ALA A 763 -39.33 2.44 -4.25
CA ALA A 763 -38.56 1.32 -4.79
C ALA A 763 -39.31 0.69 -5.97
N LYS A 764 -38.68 0.69 -7.15
CA LYS A 764 -39.21 0.04 -8.36
C LYS A 764 -38.64 -1.37 -8.51
N SER A 765 -39.49 -2.30 -8.95
CA SER A 765 -39.02 -3.62 -9.36
C SER A 765 -38.17 -3.51 -10.63
N LEU A 766 -37.21 -4.41 -10.81
CA LEU A 766 -36.35 -4.40 -12.01
C LEU A 766 -37.18 -4.64 -13.28
N GLU A 767 -38.22 -5.48 -13.21
CA GLU A 767 -39.07 -5.86 -14.34
C GLU A 767 -39.83 -4.67 -14.95
N GLU A 768 -40.22 -3.69 -14.14
CA GLU A 768 -40.87 -2.46 -14.61
C GLU A 768 -39.94 -1.54 -15.41
N CYS A 769 -38.63 -1.66 -15.20
CA CYS A 769 -37.62 -0.82 -15.81
C CYS A 769 -36.93 -1.48 -17.01
N ILE A 770 -37.16 -2.78 -17.24
CA ILE A 770 -36.64 -3.49 -18.41
C ILE A 770 -37.45 -3.10 -19.64
N LEU A 771 -36.74 -2.71 -20.70
CA LEU A 771 -37.29 -2.44 -22.01
C LEU A 771 -36.86 -3.55 -22.97
N ASP A 772 -37.79 -4.00 -23.80
CA ASP A 772 -37.45 -4.76 -25.01
C ASP A 772 -36.97 -3.82 -26.11
N ARG A 773 -36.24 -4.35 -27.10
CA ARG A 773 -35.74 -3.56 -28.25
C ARG A 773 -36.86 -2.76 -28.95
N ASN A 774 -38.04 -3.37 -29.15
CA ASN A 774 -39.17 -2.70 -29.77
C ASN A 774 -39.79 -1.63 -28.87
N GLN A 775 -39.83 -1.88 -27.56
CA GLN A 775 -40.34 -0.90 -26.60
C GLN A 775 -39.40 0.31 -26.51
N ALA A 776 -38.09 0.07 -26.50
CA ALA A 776 -37.07 1.12 -26.53
C ALA A 776 -37.19 1.99 -27.80
N ALA A 777 -37.40 1.38 -28.97
CA ALA A 777 -37.61 2.11 -30.22
C ALA A 777 -38.92 2.93 -30.24
N MET A 778 -39.96 2.50 -29.52
CA MET A 778 -41.21 3.26 -29.37
C MET A 778 -41.07 4.41 -28.36
N THR A 779 -40.18 4.30 -27.37
CA THR A 779 -39.91 5.39 -26.44
C THR A 779 -39.02 6.45 -27.11
N VAL A 780 -39.54 7.65 -27.30
CA VAL A 780 -38.77 8.77 -27.85
C VAL A 780 -37.77 9.27 -26.80
N LEU A 781 -36.57 8.70 -26.82
CA LEU A 781 -35.45 9.08 -25.98
C LEU A 781 -34.63 10.17 -26.69
N ASN A 782 -34.58 11.37 -26.12
CA ASN A 782 -33.80 12.51 -26.61
C ASN A 782 -33.11 13.19 -25.42
N GLY A 783 -31.85 13.60 -25.57
CA GLY A 783 -31.09 14.23 -24.48
C GLY A 783 -30.92 13.30 -23.28
N HIS A 784 -30.60 12.04 -23.55
CA HIS A 784 -30.49 10.98 -22.55
C HIS A 784 -29.05 10.45 -22.47
N VAL A 785 -28.72 9.73 -21.39
CA VAL A 785 -27.40 9.11 -21.18
C VAL A 785 -27.52 7.62 -21.45
N VAL A 786 -26.65 7.10 -22.31
CA VAL A 786 -26.56 5.65 -22.60
C VAL A 786 -25.36 5.09 -21.87
N VAL A 787 -25.56 4.06 -21.03
CA VAL A 787 -24.48 3.37 -20.32
C VAL A 787 -24.31 1.99 -20.94
N CYS A 788 -23.24 1.82 -21.71
CA CYS A 788 -22.81 0.57 -22.30
C CYS A 788 -21.99 -0.22 -21.28
N LEU A 789 -22.58 -1.28 -20.74
CA LEU A 789 -21.99 -2.08 -19.66
C LEU A 789 -21.52 -3.44 -20.17
N PHE A 790 -20.22 -3.69 -20.06
CA PHE A 790 -19.62 -5.00 -20.29
C PHE A 790 -19.42 -5.73 -18.98
N ALA A 791 -20.23 -6.76 -18.73
CA ALA A 791 -20.14 -7.56 -17.52
C ALA A 791 -20.61 -8.99 -17.75
N ASP A 792 -19.95 -9.93 -17.08
CA ASP A 792 -20.40 -11.32 -16.97
C ASP A 792 -21.15 -11.51 -15.63
N PRO A 793 -21.97 -12.57 -15.47
CA PRO A 793 -22.73 -12.81 -14.24
C PRO A 793 -21.86 -12.91 -12.98
N ASP A 794 -20.60 -13.35 -13.12
CA ASP A 794 -19.65 -13.53 -12.02
C ASP A 794 -18.69 -12.34 -11.84
N SER A 795 -18.75 -11.33 -12.71
CA SER A 795 -17.88 -10.14 -12.62
C SER A 795 -18.10 -9.37 -11.32
N PRO A 796 -17.07 -8.68 -10.77
CA PRO A 796 -17.23 -7.83 -9.59
C PRO A 796 -18.20 -6.67 -9.83
N LEU A 797 -18.78 -6.14 -8.76
CA LEU A 797 -19.65 -4.97 -8.83
C LEU A 797 -18.82 -3.72 -9.14
N ILE A 798 -19.31 -2.85 -10.03
CA ILE A 798 -18.70 -1.53 -10.26
C ILE A 798 -19.29 -0.52 -9.28
N GLY A 799 -20.57 -0.69 -8.94
CA GLY A 799 -21.33 0.25 -8.13
C GLY A 799 -21.90 1.40 -8.96
N LEU A 800 -22.75 1.09 -9.96
CA LEU A 800 -23.40 2.09 -10.85
C LEU A 800 -24.16 3.19 -10.11
N ARG A 801 -24.50 2.96 -8.83
CA ARG A 801 -25.03 4.00 -7.95
C ARG A 801 -24.18 5.27 -7.96
N ASN A 802 -22.85 5.16 -7.95
CA ASN A 802 -21.95 6.30 -7.94
C ASN A 802 -21.96 7.09 -9.26
N LEU A 803 -22.40 6.47 -10.36
CA LEU A 803 -22.61 7.13 -11.64
C LEU A 803 -23.97 7.85 -11.70
N VAL A 804 -25.03 7.20 -11.21
CA VAL A 804 -26.40 7.72 -11.33
C VAL A 804 -26.71 8.78 -10.27
N MET A 805 -26.15 8.65 -9.07
CA MET A 805 -26.41 9.57 -7.95
C MET A 805 -26.07 11.05 -8.30
N PRO A 806 -24.90 11.39 -8.87
CA PRO A 806 -24.61 12.77 -9.26
C PRO A 806 -25.56 13.32 -10.35
N LEU A 807 -26.01 12.45 -11.27
CA LEU A 807 -27.00 12.78 -12.30
C LEU A 807 -28.42 12.98 -11.76
N ARG A 808 -28.64 12.73 -10.47
CA ARG A 808 -29.92 12.86 -9.76
C ARG A 808 -29.82 13.83 -8.58
N ALA A 809 -28.80 14.68 -8.56
CA ALA A 809 -28.66 15.72 -7.56
C ALA A 809 -29.86 16.70 -7.57
N SER A 810 -30.23 17.20 -6.39
CA SER A 810 -31.41 18.05 -6.20
C SER A 810 -31.26 19.48 -6.73
N ASN A 811 -30.05 19.84 -7.19
CA ASN A 811 -29.74 21.08 -7.91
C ASN A 811 -30.23 21.07 -9.38
N PHE A 812 -30.83 19.97 -9.85
CA PHE A 812 -31.57 19.90 -11.10
C PHE A 812 -33.07 19.84 -10.86
N HIS A 813 -33.84 20.48 -11.73
CA HIS A 813 -35.28 20.29 -11.75
C HIS A 813 -35.62 18.91 -12.30
N TYR A 814 -36.76 18.34 -11.89
CA TYR A 814 -37.16 17.00 -12.31
C TYR A 814 -37.24 16.83 -13.83
N HIS A 815 -37.65 17.87 -14.57
CA HIS A 815 -37.72 17.85 -16.03
C HIS A 815 -36.34 17.95 -16.70
N GLU A 816 -35.36 18.62 -16.07
CA GLU A 816 -33.97 18.71 -16.55
C GLU A 816 -33.18 17.40 -16.35
N LEU A 817 -33.67 16.49 -15.49
CA LEU A 817 -33.02 15.20 -15.27
C LEU A 817 -32.95 14.37 -16.55
N LYS A 818 -31.71 14.08 -16.98
CA LYS A 818 -31.40 13.21 -18.12
C LYS A 818 -31.83 11.77 -17.82
N HIS A 819 -32.58 11.17 -18.74
CA HIS A 819 -32.97 9.76 -18.64
C HIS A 819 -31.74 8.87 -18.80
N VAL A 820 -31.56 7.85 -17.95
CA VAL A 820 -30.40 6.95 -18.01
C VAL A 820 -30.86 5.59 -18.53
N VAL A 821 -30.28 5.14 -19.65
CA VAL A 821 -30.54 3.82 -20.24
C VAL A 821 -29.30 2.95 -20.13
N ILE A 822 -29.39 1.86 -19.37
CA ILE A 822 -28.29 0.90 -19.19
C ILE A 822 -28.47 -0.23 -20.21
N VAL A 823 -27.46 -0.45 -21.06
CA VAL A 823 -27.43 -1.52 -22.05
C VAL A 823 -26.42 -2.58 -21.58
N GLY A 824 -26.89 -3.77 -21.24
CA GLY A 824 -26.03 -4.84 -20.77
C GLY A 824 -26.78 -6.10 -20.32
N ALA A 825 -26.05 -7.03 -19.71
CA ALA A 825 -26.61 -8.28 -19.20
C ALA A 825 -27.49 -8.04 -17.96
N VAL A 826 -28.76 -8.47 -18.03
CA VAL A 826 -29.74 -8.29 -16.94
C VAL A 826 -29.33 -9.02 -15.66
N ASP A 827 -28.66 -10.17 -15.77
CA ASP A 827 -28.21 -10.96 -14.61
C ASP A 827 -27.22 -10.18 -13.73
N TYR A 828 -26.32 -9.43 -14.35
CA TYR A 828 -25.39 -8.55 -13.63
C TYR A 828 -26.15 -7.39 -12.97
N ILE A 829 -27.00 -6.70 -13.73
CA ILE A 829 -27.75 -5.52 -13.27
C ILE A 829 -28.67 -5.89 -12.10
N ARG A 830 -29.22 -7.11 -12.06
CA ARG A 830 -30.04 -7.60 -10.94
C ARG A 830 -29.33 -7.54 -9.60
N ARG A 831 -28.03 -7.79 -9.55
CA ARG A 831 -27.23 -7.69 -8.31
C ARG A 831 -27.05 -6.23 -7.86
N GLU A 832 -26.86 -5.32 -8.82
CA GLU A 832 -26.71 -3.89 -8.52
C GLU A 832 -28.04 -3.15 -8.30
N TRP A 833 -29.17 -3.68 -8.79
CA TRP A 833 -30.46 -2.99 -8.80
C TRP A 833 -30.94 -2.56 -7.40
N LYS A 834 -30.60 -3.33 -6.36
CA LYS A 834 -30.91 -2.98 -4.96
C LYS A 834 -30.39 -1.59 -4.58
N MET A 835 -29.29 -1.15 -5.19
CA MET A 835 -28.69 0.16 -4.95
C MET A 835 -29.30 1.27 -5.83
N LEU A 836 -30.01 0.93 -6.91
CA LEU A 836 -30.56 1.87 -7.90
C LEU A 836 -32.09 2.06 -7.81
N GLN A 837 -32.82 1.13 -7.20
CA GLN A 837 -34.29 1.08 -7.18
C GLN A 837 -35.00 2.35 -6.68
N ASN A 838 -34.31 3.18 -5.90
CA ASN A 838 -34.84 4.41 -5.29
C ASN A 838 -34.58 5.68 -6.11
N LEU A 839 -34.00 5.56 -7.31
CA LEU A 839 -33.66 6.68 -8.17
C LEU A 839 -34.60 6.76 -9.38
N PRO A 840 -35.08 7.97 -9.78
CA PRO A 840 -36.03 8.11 -10.87
C PRO A 840 -35.37 8.05 -12.27
N LYS A 841 -36.20 7.84 -13.31
CA LYS A 841 -35.80 7.90 -14.75
C LYS A 841 -34.63 6.97 -15.12
N ILE A 842 -34.72 5.70 -14.76
CA ILE A 842 -33.75 4.66 -15.13
C ILE A 842 -34.48 3.60 -15.95
N SER A 843 -33.88 3.19 -17.06
CA SER A 843 -34.35 2.08 -17.88
C SER A 843 -33.19 1.13 -18.20
N VAL A 844 -33.50 -0.14 -18.37
CA VAL A 844 -32.52 -1.19 -18.66
C VAL A 844 -32.91 -1.86 -19.97
N LEU A 845 -32.02 -1.88 -20.96
CA LEU A 845 -32.19 -2.67 -22.18
C LEU A 845 -31.43 -3.98 -22.02
N ASN A 846 -32.13 -5.11 -22.14
CA ASN A 846 -31.50 -6.42 -22.20
C ASN A 846 -30.84 -6.62 -23.56
N GLY A 847 -29.52 -6.49 -23.64
CA GLY A 847 -28.78 -6.58 -24.89
C GLY A 847 -27.28 -6.44 -24.71
N SER A 848 -26.54 -6.50 -25.82
CA SER A 848 -25.09 -6.29 -25.82
C SER A 848 -24.75 -4.92 -26.42
N PRO A 849 -23.85 -4.13 -25.81
CA PRO A 849 -23.38 -2.88 -26.41
C PRO A 849 -22.69 -3.04 -27.78
N LEU A 850 -22.22 -4.25 -28.14
CA LEU A 850 -21.62 -4.51 -29.46
C LEU A 850 -22.68 -4.65 -30.57
N SER A 851 -23.93 -4.90 -30.20
CA SER A 851 -25.05 -5.05 -31.13
C SER A 851 -25.53 -3.68 -31.61
N ARG A 852 -25.26 -3.38 -32.90
CA ARG A 852 -25.75 -2.13 -33.53
C ARG A 852 -27.27 -1.99 -33.50
N ALA A 853 -28.00 -3.10 -33.47
CA ALA A 853 -29.46 -3.09 -33.41
C ALA A 853 -29.95 -2.55 -32.05
N ASP A 854 -29.26 -2.87 -30.97
CA ASP A 854 -29.60 -2.39 -29.63
C ASP A 854 -29.24 -0.90 -29.50
N LEU A 855 -28.07 -0.49 -29.97
CA LEU A 855 -27.65 0.92 -29.99
C LEU A 855 -28.58 1.82 -30.83
N ARG A 856 -29.10 1.31 -31.96
CA ARG A 856 -30.10 2.02 -32.77
C ARG A 856 -31.45 2.12 -32.06
N ALA A 857 -31.88 1.06 -31.36
CA ALA A 857 -33.15 1.07 -30.64
C ALA A 857 -33.18 2.07 -29.48
N VAL A 858 -32.02 2.38 -28.88
CA VAL A 858 -31.88 3.41 -27.84
C VAL A 858 -31.71 4.82 -28.41
N ASN A 859 -31.61 4.98 -29.74
CA ASN A 859 -31.31 6.25 -30.40
C ASN A 859 -29.99 6.89 -29.90
N VAL A 860 -28.89 6.12 -29.96
CA VAL A 860 -27.56 6.60 -29.54
C VAL A 860 -27.09 7.87 -30.26
N ASN A 861 -27.62 8.18 -31.44
CA ASN A 861 -27.36 9.43 -32.18
C ASN A 861 -27.98 10.69 -31.53
N LEU A 862 -28.94 10.53 -30.63
CA LEU A 862 -29.63 11.59 -29.89
C LEU A 862 -29.23 11.62 -28.40
N CYS A 863 -28.22 10.85 -28.00
CA CYS A 863 -27.74 10.84 -26.63
C CYS A 863 -26.87 12.07 -26.35
N ASP A 864 -26.88 12.52 -25.10
CA ASP A 864 -25.99 13.58 -24.62
C ASP A 864 -24.58 13.06 -24.34
N MET A 865 -24.49 11.79 -23.94
CA MET A 865 -23.25 11.09 -23.66
C MET A 865 -23.49 9.58 -23.72
N CYS A 866 -22.59 8.87 -24.39
CA CYS A 866 -22.47 7.42 -24.35
C CYS A 866 -21.30 7.04 -23.44
N VAL A 867 -21.59 6.43 -22.30
CA VAL A 867 -20.59 5.97 -21.33
C VAL A 867 -20.29 4.49 -21.58
N ILE A 868 -19.03 4.13 -21.76
CA ILE A 868 -18.59 2.74 -21.93
C ILE A 868 -17.82 2.30 -20.69
N LEU A 869 -18.33 1.27 -19.99
CA LEU A 869 -17.76 0.72 -18.77
C LEU A 869 -17.50 -0.78 -18.92
N SER A 870 -16.41 -1.26 -18.32
CA SER A 870 -16.09 -2.68 -18.22
C SER A 870 -16.02 -3.11 -16.76
N ALA A 871 -16.81 -4.12 -16.40
CA ALA A 871 -16.75 -4.81 -15.10
C ALA A 871 -15.82 -6.03 -15.15
N LYS A 872 -15.33 -6.41 -16.33
CA LYS A 872 -14.55 -7.63 -16.51
C LYS A 872 -13.16 -7.46 -15.92
N VAL A 873 -12.75 -8.46 -15.14
CA VAL A 873 -11.41 -8.51 -14.59
C VAL A 873 -10.44 -8.83 -15.74
N PRO A 874 -9.36 -8.04 -15.94
CA PRO A 874 -8.37 -8.33 -16.95
C PRO A 874 -7.67 -9.66 -16.64
N SER A 875 -7.38 -10.44 -17.68
CA SER A 875 -6.55 -11.64 -17.54
C SER A 875 -5.11 -11.21 -17.21
N ASN A 876 -4.51 -11.82 -16.17
CA ASN A 876 -3.15 -11.52 -15.74
C ASN A 876 -2.07 -11.77 -16.81
N ASP A 877 -2.40 -12.53 -17.85
CA ASP A 877 -1.41 -12.96 -18.86
C ASP A 877 -1.00 -11.84 -19.83
N ASP A 878 -1.90 -10.89 -20.13
CA ASP A 878 -1.62 -9.76 -21.03
C ASP A 878 -2.40 -8.49 -20.64
N PRO A 879 -1.75 -7.45 -20.07
CA PRO A 879 -2.41 -6.21 -19.65
C PRO A 879 -2.88 -5.34 -20.82
N THR A 880 -2.39 -5.57 -22.03
CA THR A 880 -2.80 -4.84 -23.24
C THR A 880 -4.21 -5.25 -23.70
N LEU A 881 -4.63 -6.49 -23.43
CA LEU A 881 -5.94 -7.02 -23.85
C LEU A 881 -7.07 -6.70 -22.88
N ALA A 882 -6.79 -6.02 -21.77
CA ALA A 882 -7.75 -5.64 -20.74
C ALA A 882 -8.95 -4.86 -21.33
N ASP A 883 -8.69 -3.91 -22.22
CA ASP A 883 -9.67 -2.92 -22.69
C ASP A 883 -10.32 -3.28 -24.03
N LYS A 884 -10.13 -4.52 -24.53
CA LYS A 884 -10.54 -4.91 -25.89
C LYS A 884 -12.03 -4.65 -26.17
N GLU A 885 -12.92 -4.90 -25.22
CA GLU A 885 -14.37 -4.75 -25.41
C GLU A 885 -14.77 -3.27 -25.43
N ALA A 886 -14.16 -2.44 -24.57
CA ALA A 886 -14.41 -1.01 -24.51
C ALA A 886 -13.96 -0.30 -25.79
N ILE A 887 -12.77 -0.63 -26.29
CA ILE A 887 -12.23 -0.08 -27.54
C ILE A 887 -13.08 -0.53 -28.74
N LEU A 888 -13.44 -1.82 -28.82
CA LEU A 888 -14.27 -2.34 -29.91
C LEU A 888 -15.66 -1.70 -29.95
N ALA A 889 -16.31 -1.47 -28.80
CA ALA A 889 -17.57 -0.73 -28.76
C ALA A 889 -17.40 0.72 -29.18
N SER A 890 -16.31 1.37 -28.77
CA SER A 890 -16.02 2.75 -29.15
C SER A 890 -15.91 2.90 -30.67
N LEU A 891 -15.06 2.07 -31.29
CA LEU A 891 -14.88 2.02 -32.74
C LEU A 891 -16.17 1.62 -33.47
N ASN A 892 -16.96 0.72 -32.90
CA ASN A 892 -18.24 0.30 -33.49
C ASN A 892 -19.23 1.46 -33.56
N ILE A 893 -19.37 2.26 -32.51
CA ILE A 893 -20.24 3.45 -32.48
C ILE A 893 -19.73 4.50 -33.46
N LYS A 894 -18.42 4.80 -33.45
CA LYS A 894 -17.82 5.77 -34.38
C LYS A 894 -18.05 5.40 -35.86
N ALA A 895 -18.08 4.10 -36.18
CA ALA A 895 -18.32 3.57 -37.52
C ALA A 895 -19.81 3.51 -37.94
N MET A 896 -20.76 3.85 -37.07
CA MET A 896 -22.19 3.85 -37.41
C MET A 896 -22.58 5.09 -38.24
N THR A 897 -23.56 4.91 -39.11
CA THR A 897 -24.25 5.99 -39.82
C THR A 897 -25.75 5.94 -39.52
N PHE A 898 -26.36 7.12 -39.48
CA PHE A 898 -27.77 7.32 -39.17
C PHE A 898 -28.44 8.09 -40.32
N ASP A 899 -29.65 7.67 -40.68
CA ASP A 899 -30.46 8.35 -41.69
C ASP A 899 -31.32 9.44 -41.01
N ASP A 900 -31.30 10.67 -41.53
CA ASP A 900 -32.06 11.83 -41.00
C ASP A 900 -33.60 11.71 -41.14
N THR A 901 -34.13 10.53 -41.48
CA THR A 901 -35.53 10.34 -41.89
C THR A 901 -36.53 10.18 -40.74
N ILE A 902 -36.15 10.33 -39.47
CA ILE A 902 -37.08 10.17 -38.34
C ILE A 902 -37.22 11.50 -37.58
N GLY A 903 -38.20 12.31 -37.99
CA GLY A 903 -38.57 13.54 -37.28
C GLY A 903 -39.43 14.55 -38.02
N VAL A 904 -39.74 14.38 -39.30
CA VAL A 904 -40.66 15.29 -40.03
C VAL A 904 -42.07 14.71 -40.00
N LEU A 905 -42.88 15.15 -39.04
CA LEU A 905 -44.32 15.16 -39.25
C LEU A 905 -44.62 16.29 -40.24
N THR A 906 -45.15 15.90 -41.39
CA THR A 906 -45.62 16.72 -42.50
C THR A 906 -46.41 17.95 -42.06
N GLN A 907 -45.91 19.14 -42.37
CA GLN A 907 -46.73 20.34 -42.63
C GLN A 907 -46.42 20.83 -44.04
N ASP A 908 -47.47 20.92 -44.85
CA ASP A 908 -47.46 21.21 -46.28
C ASP A 908 -46.73 22.53 -46.65
N GLU A 909 -45.77 22.45 -47.58
CA GLU A 909 -45.03 23.58 -48.16
C GLU A 909 -45.84 24.36 -49.22
N THR A 910 -47.01 24.92 -48.88
CA THR A 910 -47.72 25.85 -49.81
C THR A 910 -48.31 27.09 -49.14
N ALA A 911 -47.54 27.73 -48.25
CA ALA A 911 -47.64 29.15 -47.91
C ALA A 911 -46.37 29.44 -47.10
N VAL A 912 -45.45 30.30 -47.50
CA VAL A 912 -45.58 31.75 -47.39
C VAL A 912 -44.44 32.36 -48.20
N THR A 913 -44.77 32.93 -49.36
CA THR A 913 -44.06 34.11 -49.88
C THR A 913 -44.99 35.28 -49.60
N LYS A 914 -44.68 36.13 -48.60
CA LYS A 914 -44.96 37.57 -48.58
C LYS A 914 -44.54 38.26 -47.28
N GLN A 915 -43.73 39.29 -47.50
CA GLN A 915 -43.69 40.61 -46.86
C GLN A 915 -43.33 40.76 -45.38
N PHE A 916 -42.14 41.35 -45.20
CA PHE A 916 -41.77 42.24 -44.11
C PHE A 916 -42.73 43.44 -44.01
N ASP A 917 -43.15 43.77 -42.79
CA ASP A 917 -43.40 45.16 -42.34
C ASP A 917 -43.02 45.28 -40.84
N PRO A 918 -42.47 46.42 -40.39
CA PRO A 918 -42.01 46.61 -39.01
C PRO A 918 -42.98 47.48 -38.20
N ASP A 919 -43.64 46.92 -37.17
CA ASP A 919 -44.01 47.61 -35.92
C ASP A 919 -44.94 46.74 -35.04
N GLY A 920 -44.67 46.69 -33.73
CA GLY A 920 -45.68 46.56 -32.67
C GLY A 920 -46.22 45.18 -32.25
N LEU A 921 -45.65 44.67 -31.14
CA LEU A 921 -46.26 43.96 -29.99
C LEU A 921 -47.28 42.80 -30.18
N ASN A 922 -47.01 41.72 -29.42
CA ASN A 922 -47.85 40.56 -29.05
C ASN A 922 -47.81 39.32 -29.95
N CYS A 923 -46.99 38.33 -29.55
CA CYS A 923 -47.32 36.91 -29.72
C CYS A 923 -46.99 36.15 -28.43
N ALA A 924 -48.03 35.65 -27.77
CA ALA A 924 -47.96 34.83 -26.57
C ALA A 924 -47.23 33.51 -26.86
N GLY A 925 -46.24 33.19 -26.03
CA GLY A 925 -45.40 32.01 -26.15
C GLY A 925 -46.16 30.71 -25.82
N GLY A 926 -46.21 29.81 -26.79
CA GLY A 926 -46.21 28.37 -26.53
C GLY A 926 -44.76 27.86 -26.46
N PRO A 927 -44.47 26.76 -25.75
CA PRO A 927 -43.10 26.27 -25.63
C PRO A 927 -42.64 25.69 -26.96
N ILE A 928 -41.67 26.34 -27.59
CA ILE A 928 -40.92 25.80 -28.72
C ILE A 928 -40.07 24.65 -28.17
N VAL A 929 -40.52 23.41 -28.34
CA VAL A 929 -39.67 22.23 -28.19
C VAL A 929 -38.70 22.23 -29.38
N LEU A 930 -37.49 22.74 -29.15
CA LEU A 930 -36.42 22.72 -30.15
C LEU A 930 -35.94 21.27 -30.30
N GLN A 931 -36.52 20.55 -31.26
CA GLN A 931 -36.19 19.16 -31.54
C GLN A 931 -34.77 19.13 -32.12
N ARG A 932 -33.81 18.65 -31.31
CA ARG A 932 -32.38 18.60 -31.63
C ARG A 932 -32.12 17.78 -32.89
N ARG A 933 -31.31 18.29 -33.83
CA ARG A 933 -30.78 17.50 -34.95
C ARG A 933 -29.79 16.47 -34.40
N GLY A 934 -30.03 15.19 -34.65
CA GLY A 934 -29.13 14.12 -34.23
C GLY A 934 -27.83 14.08 -35.04
N SER A 935 -26.84 13.36 -34.53
CA SER A 935 -25.59 13.14 -35.27
C SER A 935 -25.83 12.20 -36.45
N VAL A 936 -25.55 12.68 -37.68
CA VAL A 936 -25.62 11.87 -38.92
C VAL A 936 -24.53 10.79 -38.94
N TYR A 937 -23.34 11.16 -38.49
CA TYR A 937 -22.18 10.28 -38.37
C TYR A 937 -21.93 9.88 -36.92
N GLY A 938 -21.68 8.59 -36.69
CA GLY A 938 -21.34 8.04 -35.38
C GLY A 938 -20.08 8.64 -34.76
N ALA A 939 -19.15 9.14 -35.58
CA ALA A 939 -17.96 9.85 -35.11
C ALA A 939 -18.26 11.11 -34.28
N ASN A 940 -19.44 11.72 -34.46
CA ASN A 940 -19.88 12.91 -33.74
C ASN A 940 -20.70 12.57 -32.48
N VAL A 941 -20.89 11.30 -32.15
CA VAL A 941 -21.57 10.89 -30.93
C VAL A 941 -20.64 11.16 -29.74
N PRO A 942 -21.06 11.97 -28.75
CA PRO A 942 -20.26 12.23 -27.56
C PRO A 942 -20.16 10.93 -26.75
N MET A 943 -18.93 10.50 -26.48
CA MET A 943 -18.68 9.28 -25.73
C MET A 943 -17.49 9.41 -24.81
N ILE A 944 -17.54 8.65 -23.72
CA ILE A 944 -16.47 8.53 -22.74
C ILE A 944 -16.21 7.05 -22.45
N THR A 945 -14.96 6.63 -22.62
CA THR A 945 -14.54 5.24 -22.43
C THR A 945 -13.63 5.11 -21.21
N GLU A 946 -14.01 4.23 -20.29
CA GLU A 946 -13.10 3.81 -19.22
C GLU A 946 -11.98 2.95 -19.81
N LEU A 947 -10.74 3.25 -19.41
CA LEU A 947 -9.56 2.44 -19.73
C LEU A 947 -8.87 1.97 -18.45
N VAL A 948 -8.45 0.71 -18.46
CA VAL A 948 -7.65 0.09 -17.41
C VAL A 948 -6.17 0.38 -17.65
N ASN A 949 -5.69 0.25 -18.89
CA ASN A 949 -4.29 0.48 -19.25
C ASN A 949 -4.11 1.79 -20.03
N ASP A 950 -3.20 2.64 -19.56
CA ASP A 950 -2.93 3.96 -20.14
C ASP A 950 -2.46 3.87 -21.61
N SER A 951 -1.66 2.86 -21.93
CA SER A 951 -1.09 2.67 -23.29
C SER A 951 -2.15 2.33 -24.36
N ASN A 952 -3.34 1.88 -23.94
CA ASN A 952 -4.42 1.52 -24.85
C ASN A 952 -5.20 2.73 -25.38
N VAL A 953 -4.95 3.93 -24.85
CA VAL A 953 -5.66 5.16 -25.23
C VAL A 953 -5.49 5.50 -26.72
N GLN A 954 -4.33 5.18 -27.30
CA GLN A 954 -4.01 5.43 -28.71
C GLN A 954 -4.99 4.75 -29.68
N PHE A 955 -5.59 3.61 -29.30
CA PHE A 955 -6.49 2.88 -30.19
C PHE A 955 -7.89 3.50 -30.34
N LEU A 956 -8.20 4.56 -29.58
CA LEU A 956 -9.53 5.19 -29.62
C LEU A 956 -9.70 6.11 -30.82
N ASP A 957 -8.65 6.83 -31.22
CA ASP A 957 -8.67 7.81 -32.30
C ASP A 957 -7.64 7.43 -33.37
N GLN A 958 -8.08 7.31 -34.63
CA GLN A 958 -7.24 6.86 -35.74
C GLN A 958 -6.49 8.01 -36.45
N ASP A 959 -6.76 9.26 -36.04
CA ASP A 959 -6.24 10.49 -36.63
C ASP A 959 -5.17 11.18 -35.76
N ASP A 960 -4.67 10.49 -34.72
CA ASP A 960 -3.58 10.96 -33.85
C ASP A 960 -2.21 10.43 -34.35
N ASP A 961 -1.13 11.13 -34.05
CA ASP A 961 0.23 10.68 -34.34
C ASP A 961 0.70 9.76 -33.20
N ASP A 962 0.55 8.44 -33.39
CA ASP A 962 0.78 7.42 -32.36
C ASP A 962 2.27 7.33 -31.93
N ASP A 963 2.64 7.96 -30.80
CA ASP A 963 3.90 7.71 -30.09
C ASP A 963 3.62 7.03 -28.73
N PRO A 964 4.03 5.75 -28.54
CA PRO A 964 3.76 5.00 -27.32
C PRO A 964 4.46 5.58 -26.08
N ASP A 965 5.49 6.42 -26.24
CA ASP A 965 6.18 7.07 -25.13
C ASP A 965 5.44 8.31 -24.61
N THR A 966 4.34 8.71 -25.26
CA THR A 966 3.52 9.86 -24.87
C THR A 966 2.75 9.57 -23.59
N GLU A 967 2.92 10.42 -22.57
CA GLU A 967 2.15 10.32 -21.33
C GLU A 967 0.64 10.49 -21.60
N LEU A 968 -0.20 9.74 -20.87
CA LEU A 968 -1.66 9.69 -21.08
C LEU A 968 -2.30 11.06 -21.28
N TYR A 969 -1.89 12.06 -20.50
CA TYR A 969 -2.54 13.37 -20.55
C TYR A 969 -2.23 14.20 -21.79
N LEU A 970 -1.14 13.89 -22.51
CA LEU A 970 -0.77 14.55 -23.75
C LEU A 970 -1.52 13.96 -24.96
N THR A 971 -2.07 12.76 -24.80
CA THR A 971 -2.81 12.09 -25.87
C THR A 971 -4.10 12.82 -26.20
N GLN A 972 -4.46 12.82 -27.48
CA GLN A 972 -5.64 13.52 -27.95
C GLN A 972 -6.95 13.01 -27.33
N PRO A 973 -7.21 11.68 -27.23
CA PRO A 973 -8.48 11.19 -26.69
C PRO A 973 -8.71 11.65 -25.25
N PHE A 974 -7.64 11.76 -24.47
CA PHE A 974 -7.68 12.29 -23.12
C PHE A 974 -7.91 13.80 -23.10
N ALA A 975 -7.15 14.58 -23.89
CA ALA A 975 -7.32 16.04 -23.98
C ALA A 975 -8.73 16.46 -24.44
N CYS A 976 -9.38 15.63 -25.27
CA CYS A 976 -10.75 15.82 -25.71
C CYS A 976 -11.82 15.38 -24.71
N GLY A 977 -11.46 14.63 -23.66
CA GLY A 977 -12.39 14.09 -22.67
C GLY A 977 -13.17 12.87 -23.13
N THR A 978 -12.65 12.15 -24.13
CA THR A 978 -13.26 10.90 -24.64
C THR A 978 -12.73 9.65 -23.94
N ALA A 979 -11.56 9.74 -23.31
CA ALA A 979 -10.95 8.66 -22.54
C ALA A 979 -10.81 9.05 -21.07
N PHE A 980 -11.01 8.10 -20.17
CA PHE A 980 -10.75 8.26 -18.74
C PHE A 980 -10.06 7.01 -18.20
N ALA A 981 -8.81 7.14 -17.76
CA ALA A 981 -8.07 6.06 -17.12
C ALA A 981 -8.08 6.19 -15.59
N VAL A 982 -7.95 5.07 -14.88
CA VAL A 982 -7.94 5.05 -13.39
C VAL A 982 -6.59 5.47 -12.82
N SER A 983 -5.52 5.43 -13.61
CA SER A 983 -4.16 5.86 -13.25
C SER A 983 -4.10 7.33 -12.79
N VAL A 984 -4.89 8.21 -13.41
CA VAL A 984 -4.90 9.65 -13.06
C VAL A 984 -5.28 9.89 -11.60
N LEU A 985 -6.05 8.99 -10.98
CA LEU A 985 -6.46 9.11 -9.58
C LEU A 985 -5.33 8.83 -8.59
N ASP A 986 -4.16 8.32 -9.00
CA ASP A 986 -3.02 8.11 -8.08
C ASP A 986 -2.46 9.42 -7.55
N SER A 987 -2.48 10.47 -8.37
CA SER A 987 -2.06 11.81 -7.96
C SER A 987 -2.88 12.33 -6.78
N LEU A 988 -4.11 11.83 -6.59
CA LEU A 988 -4.96 12.21 -5.46
C LEU A 988 -4.39 11.79 -4.11
N MET A 989 -3.60 10.72 -4.03
CA MET A 989 -2.94 10.34 -2.77
C MET A 989 -1.98 11.42 -2.30
N SER A 990 -1.19 11.95 -3.24
CA SER A 990 -0.24 13.03 -2.95
C SER A 990 -0.96 14.34 -2.63
N THR A 991 -1.99 14.73 -3.40
CA THR A 991 -2.70 16.00 -3.15
C THR A 991 -3.47 15.98 -1.84
N THR A 992 -4.09 14.85 -1.48
CA THR A 992 -4.78 14.70 -0.20
C THR A 992 -3.81 14.80 0.98
N TYR A 993 -2.59 14.25 0.84
CA TYR A 993 -1.57 14.38 1.89
C TYR A 993 -1.22 15.86 2.17
N PHE A 994 -0.87 16.64 1.15
CA PHE A 994 -0.49 18.05 1.35
C PHE A 994 -1.69 18.96 1.63
N ASN A 995 -2.86 18.66 1.08
CA ASN A 995 -4.07 19.46 1.25
C ASN A 995 -5.26 18.59 1.67
N GLN A 996 -5.59 18.66 2.96
CA GLN A 996 -6.72 17.94 3.57
C GLN A 996 -8.08 18.34 2.96
N ASN A 997 -8.23 19.61 2.57
CA ASN A 997 -9.51 20.14 2.11
C ASN A 997 -9.76 19.90 0.61
N ALA A 998 -8.71 19.57 -0.16
CA ALA A 998 -8.82 19.36 -1.61
C ALA A 998 -9.74 18.18 -1.94
N LEU A 999 -9.58 17.04 -1.27
CA LEU A 999 -10.43 15.87 -1.51
C LEU A 999 -11.90 16.15 -1.19
N THR A 1000 -12.16 16.86 -0.09
CA THR A 1000 -13.53 17.25 0.31
C THR A 1000 -14.18 18.18 -0.72
N LEU A 1001 -13.43 19.14 -1.28
CA LEU A 1001 -13.90 20.00 -2.38
C LEU A 1001 -14.24 19.17 -3.63
N ILE A 1002 -13.31 18.31 -4.05
CA ILE A 1002 -13.45 17.43 -5.22
C ILE A 1002 -14.70 16.56 -5.08
N ARG A 1003 -14.86 15.91 -3.93
CA ARG A 1003 -16.03 15.07 -3.64
C ARG A 1003 -17.32 15.87 -3.66
N SER A 1004 -17.36 17.06 -3.08
CA SER A 1004 -18.53 17.94 -3.11
C SER A 1004 -18.94 18.32 -4.54
N LEU A 1005 -17.96 18.65 -5.38
CA LEU A 1005 -18.18 19.05 -6.78
C LEU A 1005 -18.65 17.87 -7.66
N ILE A 1006 -18.08 16.69 -7.44
CA ILE A 1006 -18.30 15.53 -8.30
C ILE A 1006 -19.53 14.72 -7.90
N THR A 1007 -19.69 14.42 -6.61
CA THR A 1007 -20.76 13.55 -6.13
C THR A 1007 -22.12 14.24 -6.10
N GLY A 1008 -22.15 15.56 -6.37
CA GLY A 1008 -23.35 16.36 -6.23
C GLY A 1008 -23.73 16.59 -4.76
N GLY A 1009 -22.72 16.67 -3.87
CA GLY A 1009 -22.88 17.01 -2.46
C GLY A 1009 -23.16 15.81 -1.53
N ALA A 1010 -22.41 14.72 -1.64
CA ALA A 1010 -22.46 13.66 -0.63
C ALA A 1010 -21.93 14.18 0.72
N THR A 1011 -22.83 14.44 1.68
CA THR A 1011 -22.48 14.89 3.02
C THR A 1011 -22.03 13.69 3.88
N PRO A 1012 -21.18 13.90 4.90
CA PRO A 1012 -20.85 12.85 5.87
C PRO A 1012 -22.09 12.25 6.55
N GLU A 1013 -23.14 13.05 6.73
CA GLU A 1013 -24.44 12.59 7.24
C GLU A 1013 -25.08 11.53 6.33
N LEU A 1014 -25.08 11.76 5.01
CA LEU A 1014 -25.56 10.78 4.06
C LEU A 1014 -24.72 9.50 4.11
N GLU A 1015 -23.39 9.61 4.26
CA GLU A 1015 -22.53 8.42 4.39
C GLU A 1015 -22.86 7.59 5.62
N LEU A 1016 -23.16 8.24 6.75
CA LEU A 1016 -23.58 7.56 7.97
C LEU A 1016 -24.91 6.81 7.78
N ILE A 1017 -25.90 7.44 7.13
CA ILE A 1017 -27.19 6.80 6.82
C ILE A 1017 -27.00 5.56 5.95
N LEU A 1018 -26.05 5.62 5.01
CA LEU A 1018 -25.72 4.49 4.14
C LEU A 1018 -24.97 3.39 4.88
N ALA A 1019 -24.12 3.75 5.83
CA ALA A 1019 -23.42 2.81 6.71
C ALA A 1019 -24.40 2.01 7.60
N GLU A 1020 -25.55 2.58 7.97
CA GLU A 1020 -26.62 1.84 8.67
C GLU A 1020 -27.25 0.72 7.82
N GLY A 1021 -26.98 0.66 6.51
CA GLY A 1021 -27.41 -0.42 5.62
C GLY A 1021 -28.86 -0.32 5.13
N ALA A 1022 -29.58 0.76 5.44
CA ALA A 1022 -30.96 0.95 5.01
C ALA A 1022 -31.12 1.55 3.59
N GLY A 1023 -30.01 1.81 2.89
CA GLY A 1023 -30.03 2.46 1.58
C GLY A 1023 -30.48 3.92 1.64
N LEU A 1024 -30.86 4.49 0.50
CA LEU A 1024 -31.31 5.87 0.39
C LEU A 1024 -32.77 5.99 0.89
N ARG A 1025 -32.97 6.65 2.03
CA ARG A 1025 -34.30 6.85 2.62
C ARG A 1025 -34.95 8.13 2.07
N GLY A 1026 -36.25 8.07 1.79
CA GLY A 1026 -37.04 9.23 1.39
C GLY A 1026 -37.29 10.17 2.59
N GLY A 1027 -37.28 11.47 2.33
CA GLY A 1027 -37.55 12.52 3.30
C GLY A 1027 -38.75 13.39 2.92
N TYR A 1028 -39.41 13.97 3.92
CA TYR A 1028 -40.35 15.07 3.69
C TYR A 1028 -39.57 16.35 3.39
N SER A 1029 -40.10 17.16 2.47
CA SER A 1029 -39.48 18.44 2.11
C SER A 1029 -39.76 19.48 3.19
N THR A 1030 -38.78 19.71 4.07
CA THR A 1030 -38.75 20.86 4.98
C THR A 1030 -38.05 22.05 4.31
N ASP A 1031 -38.26 23.26 4.82
CA ASP A 1031 -37.58 24.45 4.31
C ASP A 1031 -36.04 24.32 4.41
N GLU A 1032 -35.54 23.67 5.46
CA GLU A 1032 -34.11 23.36 5.63
C GLU A 1032 -33.60 22.38 4.56
N SER A 1033 -34.33 21.29 4.29
CA SER A 1033 -33.97 20.34 3.24
C SER A 1033 -34.02 20.97 1.84
N LEU A 1034 -34.94 21.91 1.61
CA LEU A 1034 -35.03 22.65 0.35
C LEU A 1034 -33.91 23.67 0.21
N ALA A 1035 -33.45 24.31 1.29
CA ALA A 1035 -32.31 25.22 1.28
C ALA A 1035 -30.99 24.51 0.90
N ASN A 1036 -30.86 23.20 1.18
CA ASN A 1036 -29.72 22.40 0.76
C ASN A 1036 -29.59 22.22 -0.77
N ARG A 1037 -30.62 22.62 -1.54
CA ARG A 1037 -30.63 22.57 -3.01
C ARG A 1037 -29.89 23.73 -3.66
N ASP A 1038 -29.65 24.83 -2.93
CA ASP A 1038 -28.98 26.05 -3.41
C ASP A 1038 -27.47 25.86 -3.58
N ARG A 1039 -27.09 24.87 -4.39
CA ARG A 1039 -25.71 24.51 -4.71
C ARG A 1039 -25.46 24.75 -6.18
N CYS A 1040 -24.22 25.10 -6.50
CA CYS A 1040 -23.82 25.29 -7.88
C CYS A 1040 -23.87 23.97 -8.66
N ARG A 1041 -24.21 24.07 -9.94
CA ARG A 1041 -24.16 22.98 -10.91
C ARG A 1041 -23.12 23.29 -11.98
N VAL A 1042 -22.42 22.25 -12.42
CA VAL A 1042 -21.52 22.35 -13.56
C VAL A 1042 -22.37 22.37 -14.83
N GLY A 1043 -22.06 23.29 -15.74
CA GLY A 1043 -22.69 23.36 -17.05
C GLY A 1043 -21.74 23.85 -18.13
N GLN A 1044 -22.19 23.74 -19.37
CA GLN A 1044 -21.54 24.30 -20.53
C GLN A 1044 -22.45 25.29 -21.21
N ILE A 1045 -21.91 26.44 -21.61
CA ILE A 1045 -22.62 27.44 -22.40
C ILE A 1045 -21.90 27.61 -23.72
N SER A 1046 -22.65 27.53 -24.82
CA SER A 1046 -22.11 27.84 -26.15
C SER A 1046 -22.06 29.36 -26.36
N LEU A 1047 -21.01 29.85 -27.00
CA LEU A 1047 -20.89 31.26 -27.41
C LEU A 1047 -21.57 31.56 -28.75
N TYR A 1048 -22.23 30.58 -29.38
CA TYR A 1048 -22.95 30.78 -30.63
C TYR A 1048 -24.32 31.43 -30.38
N ASP A 1049 -25.01 30.99 -29.32
CA ASP A 1049 -26.35 31.43 -28.96
C ASP A 1049 -26.41 31.94 -27.51
N GLY A 1050 -27.34 32.85 -27.24
CA GLY A 1050 -27.63 33.33 -25.89
C GLY A 1050 -26.95 34.67 -25.55
N PRO A 1051 -27.10 35.13 -24.29
CA PRO A 1051 -26.68 36.48 -23.90
C PRO A 1051 -25.16 36.70 -23.90
N LEU A 1052 -24.38 35.61 -23.89
CA LEU A 1052 -22.93 35.65 -23.93
C LEU A 1052 -22.37 35.60 -25.36
N ALA A 1053 -23.22 35.46 -26.39
CA ALA A 1053 -22.80 35.40 -27.78
C ALA A 1053 -22.09 36.68 -28.26
N GLN A 1054 -22.41 37.83 -27.65
CA GLN A 1054 -21.74 39.11 -27.92
C GLN A 1054 -20.22 39.09 -27.70
N PHE A 1055 -19.72 38.17 -26.87
CA PHE A 1055 -18.29 38.00 -26.61
C PHE A 1055 -17.61 36.99 -27.56
N GLY A 1056 -18.40 36.21 -28.32
CA GLY A 1056 -17.90 35.24 -29.28
C GLY A 1056 -17.26 35.88 -30.51
N GLU A 1057 -17.73 37.05 -30.92
CA GLU A 1057 -17.16 37.82 -32.03
C GLU A 1057 -15.94 38.65 -31.56
N ALA A 1058 -14.78 38.01 -31.48
CA ALA A 1058 -13.49 38.63 -31.13
C ALA A 1058 -13.38 39.24 -29.71
N GLY A 1059 -14.20 38.78 -28.77
CA GLY A 1059 -14.08 39.15 -27.36
C GLY A 1059 -12.91 38.47 -26.64
N LYS A 1060 -12.51 39.04 -25.50
CA LYS A 1060 -11.52 38.48 -24.59
C LYS A 1060 -12.18 37.64 -23.50
N TYR A 1061 -11.50 36.59 -23.03
CA TYR A 1061 -11.99 35.74 -21.94
C TYR A 1061 -12.20 36.52 -20.64
N GLY A 1062 -11.36 37.50 -20.32
CA GLY A 1062 -11.52 38.31 -19.11
C GLY A 1062 -12.81 39.14 -19.09
N ASP A 1063 -13.21 39.70 -20.23
CA ASP A 1063 -14.44 40.49 -20.34
C ASP A 1063 -15.67 39.60 -20.19
N LEU A 1064 -15.63 38.41 -20.80
CA LEU A 1064 -16.65 37.36 -20.63
C LEU A 1064 -16.79 36.97 -19.15
N PHE A 1065 -15.67 36.70 -18.47
CA PHE A 1065 -15.63 36.29 -17.07
C PHE A 1065 -16.30 37.33 -16.16
N VAL A 1066 -15.92 38.60 -16.28
CA VAL A 1066 -16.48 39.68 -15.45
C VAL A 1066 -17.97 39.89 -15.74
N SER A 1067 -18.38 39.85 -17.01
CA SER A 1067 -19.78 40.03 -17.39
C SER A 1067 -20.67 38.87 -16.91
N ALA A 1068 -20.20 37.63 -17.05
CA ALA A 1068 -20.92 36.43 -16.60
C ALA A 1068 -21.09 36.41 -15.07
N LEU A 1069 -20.05 36.80 -14.34
CA LEU A 1069 -20.07 36.82 -12.87
C LEU A 1069 -21.00 37.92 -12.33
N LYS A 1070 -20.95 39.15 -12.89
CA LYS A 1070 -21.79 40.27 -12.43
C LYS A 1070 -23.25 40.12 -12.79
N SER A 1071 -23.53 39.68 -14.01
CA SER A 1071 -24.90 39.69 -14.56
C SER A 1071 -25.68 38.44 -14.19
N TYR A 1072 -25.01 37.29 -14.11
CA TYR A 1072 -25.64 35.99 -13.93
C TYR A 1072 -25.15 35.19 -12.72
N GLY A 1073 -24.12 35.68 -12.00
CA GLY A 1073 -23.50 34.92 -10.91
C GLY A 1073 -22.81 33.64 -11.37
N MET A 1074 -22.48 33.54 -12.66
CA MET A 1074 -21.85 32.36 -13.26
C MET A 1074 -20.33 32.49 -13.20
N LEU A 1075 -19.65 31.46 -12.70
CA LEU A 1075 -18.19 31.42 -12.64
C LEU A 1075 -17.63 30.60 -13.81
N CYS A 1076 -16.90 31.23 -14.73
CA CYS A 1076 -16.25 30.54 -15.84
C CYS A 1076 -14.92 29.91 -15.39
N ILE A 1077 -14.77 28.59 -15.59
CA ILE A 1077 -13.56 27.83 -15.21
C ILE A 1077 -12.58 27.70 -16.37
N GLY A 1078 -13.11 27.53 -17.58
CA GLY A 1078 -12.31 27.23 -18.76
C GLY A 1078 -13.13 27.14 -20.05
N LEU A 1079 -12.46 26.74 -21.13
CA LEU A 1079 -13.03 26.64 -22.47
C LEU A 1079 -12.96 25.20 -22.99
N TYR A 1080 -13.87 24.88 -23.92
CA TYR A 1080 -13.93 23.63 -24.66
C TYR A 1080 -14.00 23.97 -26.16
N ARG A 1081 -12.82 24.02 -26.77
CA ARG A 1081 -12.55 24.61 -28.09
C ARG A 1081 -12.38 23.53 -29.15
N PHE A 1082 -12.85 23.76 -30.38
CA PHE A 1082 -12.59 22.85 -31.50
C PHE A 1082 -11.09 22.74 -31.83
N ARG A 1083 -10.63 21.52 -32.11
CA ARG A 1083 -9.24 21.26 -32.50
C ARG A 1083 -8.91 21.91 -33.85
N ASP A 1084 -9.73 21.64 -34.85
CA ASP A 1084 -9.51 22.10 -36.22
C ASP A 1084 -10.15 23.48 -36.43
N ARG A 1085 -9.33 24.46 -36.82
CA ARG A 1085 -9.77 25.85 -37.06
C ARG A 1085 -10.25 26.09 -38.50
N SER A 1086 -10.01 25.14 -39.41
CA SER A 1086 -10.36 25.28 -40.83
C SER A 1086 -11.84 24.95 -41.08
N SER A 1087 -12.55 25.83 -41.79
CA SER A 1087 -13.95 25.66 -42.19
C SER A 1087 -14.13 24.68 -43.38
N SER A 1088 -13.26 23.67 -43.51
CA SER A 1088 -13.34 22.64 -44.55
C SER A 1088 -14.46 21.66 -44.23
N CYS A 1089 -15.09 21.09 -45.27
CA CYS A 1089 -16.13 20.07 -45.13
C CYS A 1089 -15.67 18.78 -44.41
N ASP A 1090 -14.36 18.56 -44.28
CA ASP A 1090 -13.73 17.42 -43.58
C ASP A 1090 -13.28 17.77 -42.14
N ALA A 1091 -13.64 18.94 -41.59
CA ALA A 1091 -13.18 19.38 -40.27
C ALA A 1091 -13.77 18.51 -39.13
N SER A 1092 -12.91 18.01 -38.24
CA SER A 1092 -13.29 17.18 -37.11
C SER A 1092 -14.11 17.98 -36.08
N SER A 1093 -15.20 17.40 -35.57
CA SER A 1093 -16.01 18.02 -34.51
C SER A 1093 -15.42 17.81 -33.10
N LYS A 1094 -14.16 17.37 -32.99
CA LYS A 1094 -13.49 17.14 -31.71
C LYS A 1094 -13.11 18.45 -31.05
N ARG A 1095 -13.37 18.53 -29.75
CA ARG A 1095 -13.03 19.67 -28.91
C ARG A 1095 -12.05 19.26 -27.83
N TYR A 1096 -11.17 20.15 -27.42
CA TYR A 1096 -10.21 19.94 -26.33
C TYR A 1096 -10.40 20.97 -25.22
N VAL A 1097 -9.94 20.62 -24.02
CA VAL A 1097 -10.13 21.40 -22.79
C VAL A 1097 -9.04 22.47 -22.64
N ILE A 1098 -9.40 23.66 -22.20
CA ILE A 1098 -8.45 24.71 -21.78
C ILE A 1098 -8.87 25.20 -20.39
N THR A 1099 -8.05 24.92 -19.38
CA THR A 1099 -8.27 25.32 -17.99
C THR A 1099 -7.71 26.71 -17.72
N ASN A 1100 -8.52 27.56 -17.06
CA ASN A 1100 -8.15 28.90 -16.61
C ASN A 1100 -7.34 29.72 -17.65
N PRO A 1101 -7.91 30.00 -18.83
CA PRO A 1101 -7.20 30.81 -19.83
C PRO A 1101 -6.97 32.24 -19.31
N PRO A 1102 -5.92 32.92 -19.78
CA PRO A 1102 -5.63 34.30 -19.39
C PRO A 1102 -6.75 35.28 -19.74
N ASP A 1103 -6.74 36.43 -19.10
CA ASP A 1103 -7.68 37.52 -19.38
C ASP A 1103 -7.64 38.00 -20.84
N ASP A 1104 -6.44 38.09 -21.43
CA ASP A 1104 -6.22 38.52 -22.82
C ASP A 1104 -6.49 37.44 -23.89
N PHE A 1105 -7.00 36.26 -23.50
CA PHE A 1105 -7.22 35.15 -24.43
C PHE A 1105 -8.40 35.41 -25.38
N SER A 1106 -8.17 35.25 -26.69
CA SER A 1106 -9.19 35.49 -27.73
C SER A 1106 -10.20 34.35 -27.80
N LEU A 1107 -11.49 34.69 -27.80
CA LEU A 1107 -12.61 33.75 -27.92
C LEU A 1107 -13.03 33.52 -29.38
N MET A 1108 -13.65 32.38 -29.63
CA MET A 1108 -14.31 32.05 -30.90
C MET A 1108 -15.80 31.80 -30.68
N PRO A 1109 -16.67 32.11 -31.66
CA PRO A 1109 -18.12 31.91 -31.51
C PRO A 1109 -18.50 30.44 -31.35
N THR A 1110 -17.66 29.53 -31.86
CA THR A 1110 -17.86 28.09 -31.73
C THR A 1110 -17.45 27.52 -30.36
N ASP A 1111 -16.78 28.30 -29.51
CA ASP A 1111 -16.29 27.81 -28.21
C ASP A 1111 -17.47 27.51 -27.27
N GLN A 1112 -17.23 26.54 -26.38
CA GLN A 1112 -18.10 26.25 -25.24
C GLN A 1112 -17.34 26.61 -23.96
N VAL A 1113 -18.03 27.19 -22.98
CA VAL A 1113 -17.43 27.68 -21.74
C VAL A 1113 -17.90 26.80 -20.59
N PHE A 1114 -16.96 26.28 -19.80
CA PHE A 1114 -17.27 25.59 -18.55
C PHE A 1114 -17.67 26.62 -17.49
N VAL A 1115 -18.88 26.48 -16.94
CA VAL A 1115 -19.42 27.41 -15.95
C VAL A 1115 -19.96 26.69 -14.72
N LEU A 1116 -19.81 27.32 -13.57
CA LEU A 1116 -20.57 26.99 -12.36
C LEU A 1116 -21.80 27.88 -12.32
N MET A 1117 -22.95 27.29 -12.62
CA MET A 1117 -24.24 27.97 -12.59
C MET A 1117 -24.86 27.85 -11.20
N GLN A 1118 -25.40 28.95 -10.70
CA GLN A 1118 -26.20 28.93 -9.47
C GLN A 1118 -27.54 28.24 -9.74
N PHE A 1119 -28.10 27.62 -8.71
CA PHE A 1119 -29.47 27.12 -8.75
C PHE A 1119 -30.44 28.30 -8.66
N ASP A 1120 -31.39 28.39 -9.59
CA ASP A 1120 -32.48 29.36 -9.54
C ASP A 1120 -33.76 28.64 -9.10
N PRO A 1121 -34.28 28.90 -7.88
CA PRO A 1121 -35.45 28.20 -7.33
C PRO A 1121 -36.79 28.68 -7.95
N GLY A 1122 -36.81 29.02 -9.25
CA GLY A 1122 -38.00 29.54 -9.95
C GLY A 1122 -39.29 28.77 -9.64
N LEU A 1123 -40.45 29.45 -9.75
CA LEU A 1123 -41.79 28.92 -9.43
C LEU A 1123 -41.96 27.46 -9.86
N GLU A 1124 -42.06 26.54 -8.89
CA GLU A 1124 -42.27 25.11 -9.17
C GLU A 1124 -43.48 24.93 -10.09
N TYR A 1125 -43.23 24.39 -11.28
CA TYR A 1125 -44.29 24.07 -12.25
C TYR A 1125 -45.22 23.01 -11.63
N LYS A 1126 -46.40 23.43 -11.18
CA LYS A 1126 -47.49 22.50 -10.82
C LYS A 1126 -47.92 21.79 -12.11
N PRO A 1127 -47.79 20.46 -12.22
CA PRO A 1127 -48.31 19.76 -13.38
C PRO A 1127 -49.83 19.95 -13.40
N THR A 1128 -50.36 20.49 -14.51
CA THR A 1128 -51.80 20.53 -14.76
C THR A 1128 -52.33 19.10 -14.73
N SER A 1129 -53.03 18.74 -13.65
CA SER A 1129 -53.77 17.50 -13.55
C SER A 1129 -54.73 17.40 -14.71
N ARG A 1130 -54.54 16.37 -15.53
CA ARG A 1130 -55.41 16.00 -16.63
C ARG A 1130 -56.64 15.29 -16.04
N ASN A 1131 -57.55 16.05 -15.44
CA ASN A 1131 -58.92 15.60 -15.23
C ASN A 1131 -59.86 16.80 -15.36
N GLY A 1132 -60.70 16.75 -16.40
CA GLY A 1132 -61.73 17.74 -16.63
C GLY A 1132 -62.72 17.77 -15.47
N GLY A 1133 -62.83 18.93 -14.82
CA GLY A 1133 -63.82 19.21 -13.80
C GLY A 1133 -63.91 20.72 -13.59
N ARG A 1134 -64.92 21.33 -14.22
CA ARG A 1134 -65.29 22.75 -14.00
C ARG A 1134 -65.58 23.00 -12.52
N ALA A 1135 -64.93 24.02 -11.94
CA ALA A 1135 -65.45 24.81 -10.82
C ALA A 1135 -64.71 26.16 -10.85
N LYS A 1136 -65.33 27.21 -11.40
CA LYS A 1136 -66.07 28.29 -10.70
C LYS A 1136 -65.16 29.15 -9.82
N ASP A 1137 -64.92 30.36 -10.32
CA ASP A 1137 -64.43 31.52 -9.58
C ASP A 1137 -65.27 31.77 -8.32
N ASP A 1138 -64.63 32.14 -7.21
CA ASP A 1138 -65.01 33.31 -6.41
C ASP A 1138 -64.00 33.57 -5.27
N ASN A 1139 -63.47 34.81 -5.29
CA ASN A 1139 -63.04 35.68 -4.19
C ASN A 1139 -62.58 35.10 -2.84
N SER A 1140 -61.30 35.34 -2.52
CA SER A 1140 -60.85 36.27 -1.46
C SER A 1140 -59.34 36.36 -1.41
#